data_AF-A0A519YXB4-F1
#
_entry.id   AF-A0A519YXB4-F1
#
_cell.length_a   1.000
_cell.length_b   1.000
_cell.length_c   1.000
_cell.angle_alpha   90.00
_cell.angle_beta   90.00
_cell.angle_gamma   90.00
#
_symmetry.space_group_name_H-M   'P 1'
#
loop_
_entity.id
_entity.type
_entity.pdbx_description
1 polymer ?
#
loop_
_entity_poly.entity_id
_entity_poly.type
_entity_poly.pdbx_seq_one_letter_code
_entity_poly.pdbx_strand_id
1 'polypeptide(L)'
;MSVAASSRRAVHLLSAVALATSALVAQASTSGVVISQVYGGGGNNGATYTHDFIELFNAGTAPVSLNGWSVQYASASGTSWQKTALGNVTLQPGQYYLVQEAQGAGGSTPLPTPDVPTGPPGSQAVIALSGTAGKVALVSSNTALTTASATGPTIVDYVGFGSTASAFEGAGPTPNLTNATAAIRANAGCTDTNSNSADFTTGAATPRNTATALNVCSGNGGGNNGGGNNGSPVKIHGIQGTGHTSPLANADVITTGVVTQVINNGFYLQDPVGDNNPLTSEGIFVFTSTAPTVSVGQSVQVSGKVVEFNAGAAGNAETLAHTVTEITSPTITLLGSGPIINPTPITLPVASDAELERVEGMLVTINTQLTASQNYFQGRYGQVTLSANGRLEVPTNRFRPGASAQTMAQQNALSSLLLDDGTSVQNPDPTPYFAADHTLRAGDTVDAITGVIDYGLATASNTGIASYKIHPTQPVNFTRANERPATPDSVGGNVKVASANVLNFFTTFLDGTTATGQSGQGCTLGGAVSASNCRGANNLAEFKRQRAKIVEAIAGTDGDVVGLMEIQNKVPNANGSGVDADAAVQNLVTALNAKLGTGTYASVPAPAAGTGTDAIRVALIYKPAKLSLSGAALSDTHAINNRPTLAQTFAAPNGEKFSVVVNHLKSKGSCPSSSADPDADQGDLQGCWNDTRVQQATRLRSFVTTVQTASGSDDVLLIGDFNAYAQEDPIDELTRHGYVDQIGRFNNFGYSYVFDGAAGRLDHAITTPSLSTKVTRAIEWHINADEPSVIDYNTEFKQPACPACGPDYYSPTAYRSSDHDPVIVGLNLLKAVNGTPGRDTLTGTAGDDVVSGGEGSDTITTAAGRDVLVYTSLRDGLDTVTDFTPGSDRIDLSSLLASLGTSPTQAIPGGFVRFVDTSAGVQVQIDADGSAGPATPKPLAVLRGVTASQLLAARDLAL
;
A
#
# COMPACT_ATOMS: atom_id res chain seq x y z
N MET A 1 -1.67 11.91 5.10
CA MET A 1 -1.38 10.84 6.07
C MET A 1 -0.73 9.70 5.33
N SER A 2 0.44 9.25 5.78
CA SER A 2 1.03 7.98 5.36
C SER A 2 0.64 6.95 6.40
N VAL A 3 -0.25 6.03 6.06
CA VAL A 3 -0.25 4.71 6.69
C VAL A 3 0.52 3.79 5.76
N ALA A 4 1.50 3.09 6.34
CA ALA A 4 2.38 2.10 5.71
C ALA A 4 3.54 2.61 4.82
N ALA A 5 4.48 3.33 5.44
CA ALA A 5 5.88 2.97 5.27
C ALA A 5 6.55 3.01 6.65
N SER A 6 7.08 1.88 7.08
CA SER A 6 7.87 1.72 8.30
C SER A 6 8.87 2.87 8.48
N SER A 7 8.81 3.59 9.60
CA SER A 7 9.82 4.58 9.96
C SER A 7 10.93 3.94 10.82
N ARG A 8 12.21 4.19 10.51
CA ARG A 8 13.13 4.98 11.39
C ARG A 8 14.61 4.99 10.97
N ARG A 9 15.15 6.21 11.08
CA ARG A 9 16.54 6.67 11.30
C ARG A 9 17.52 6.72 10.12
N ALA A 10 17.62 7.92 9.55
CA ALA A 10 18.83 8.43 8.91
C ALA A 10 19.95 8.57 9.96
N VAL A 11 21.09 7.93 9.70
CA VAL A 11 22.37 8.23 10.35
C VAL A 11 23.29 8.78 9.27
N HIS A 12 23.69 10.04 9.42
CA HIS A 12 24.74 10.66 8.61
C HIS A 12 26.08 9.98 8.94
N LEU A 13 26.76 9.42 7.93
CA LEU A 13 28.20 9.15 8.01
C LEU A 13 28.93 10.00 6.97
N LEU A 14 29.88 10.79 7.47
CA LEU A 14 30.80 11.64 6.71
C LEU A 14 31.67 10.82 5.75
N SER A 15 31.83 11.35 4.54
CA SER A 15 32.76 10.90 3.51
C SER A 15 34.21 10.92 4.01
N ALA A 16 34.87 9.75 3.98
CA ALA A 16 36.33 9.65 4.10
C ALA A 16 36.95 9.51 2.70
N VAL A 17 37.80 10.47 2.35
CA VAL A 17 38.61 10.50 1.13
C VAL A 17 39.66 9.39 1.21
N ALA A 18 39.61 8.40 0.31
CA ALA A 18 40.66 7.41 0.14
C ALA A 18 41.63 7.85 -0.97
N LEU A 19 42.88 8.07 -0.57
CA LEU A 19 44.03 8.32 -1.44
C LEU A 19 44.27 7.11 -2.36
N ALA A 20 44.42 7.38 -3.66
CA ALA A 20 44.89 6.39 -4.63
C ALA A 20 46.35 6.03 -4.35
N THR A 21 46.60 4.77 -3.98
CA THR A 21 47.93 4.15 -4.06
C THR A 21 48.02 3.33 -5.35
N SER A 22 49.07 3.59 -6.11
CA SER A 22 49.40 2.97 -7.39
C SER A 22 49.59 1.46 -7.27
N ALA A 23 48.70 0.68 -7.90
CA ALA A 23 48.86 -0.75 -8.11
C ALA A 23 49.89 -1.02 -9.22
N LEU A 24 50.88 -1.87 -8.93
CA LEU A 24 51.82 -2.44 -9.90
C LEU A 24 51.19 -3.65 -10.60
N VAL A 25 51.65 -3.90 -11.82
CA VAL A 25 51.15 -4.89 -12.79
C VAL A 25 51.29 -6.32 -12.27
N ALA A 26 50.21 -7.13 -12.43
CA ALA A 26 50.09 -8.52 -12.01
C ALA A 26 51.00 -9.50 -12.79
N GLN A 27 51.55 -10.53 -12.12
CA GLN A 27 52.25 -11.67 -12.73
C GLN A 27 51.83 -12.98 -12.08
N ALA A 28 51.22 -13.89 -12.87
CA ALA A 28 50.76 -15.23 -12.45
C ALA A 28 51.90 -16.08 -11.89
N SER A 29 51.59 -17.05 -11.00
CA SER A 29 52.57 -18.02 -10.50
C SER A 29 53.38 -18.62 -11.66
N THR A 30 54.68 -18.35 -11.66
CA THR A 30 55.59 -18.75 -12.76
C THR A 30 55.83 -20.26 -12.83
N SER A 31 55.48 -20.99 -11.76
CA SER A 31 55.64 -22.44 -11.66
C SER A 31 54.33 -23.21 -11.91
N GLY A 32 53.18 -22.55 -11.82
CA GLY A 32 51.86 -23.18 -11.84
C GLY A 32 51.39 -23.75 -10.50
N VAL A 33 52.22 -23.72 -9.44
CA VAL A 33 51.78 -24.10 -8.08
C VAL A 33 51.25 -22.87 -7.34
N VAL A 34 50.08 -23.02 -6.71
CA VAL A 34 49.37 -21.98 -5.96
C VAL A 34 48.92 -22.50 -4.60
N ILE A 35 48.69 -21.61 -3.65
CA ILE A 35 47.99 -21.82 -2.39
C ILE A 35 46.50 -21.92 -2.70
N SER A 36 45.89 -23.09 -2.52
CA SER A 36 44.47 -23.31 -2.79
C SER A 36 43.58 -23.06 -1.58
N GLN A 37 44.08 -23.26 -0.35
CA GLN A 37 43.34 -22.95 0.87
C GLN A 37 44.25 -22.46 2.01
N VAL A 38 43.73 -21.54 2.81
CA VAL A 38 44.33 -21.11 4.09
C VAL A 38 43.29 -21.20 5.20
N TYR A 39 43.59 -21.98 6.24
CA TYR A 39 42.72 -22.16 7.40
C TYR A 39 43.52 -22.02 8.69
N GLY A 40 43.28 -20.94 9.45
CA GLY A 40 43.90 -20.68 10.76
C GLY A 40 42.96 -20.86 11.95
N GLY A 41 41.81 -21.50 11.73
CA GLY A 41 40.81 -21.74 12.78
C GLY A 41 41.11 -22.98 13.63
N GLY A 42 42.13 -23.75 13.30
CA GLY A 42 42.43 -25.08 13.82
C GLY A 42 42.42 -25.15 15.34
N GLY A 43 41.49 -25.93 15.87
CA GLY A 43 41.34 -26.15 17.30
C GLY A 43 41.02 -24.89 18.13
N ASN A 44 40.50 -23.82 17.52
CA ASN A 44 39.85 -22.73 18.23
C ASN A 44 38.38 -23.06 18.58
N ASN A 45 37.76 -22.26 19.44
CA ASN A 45 36.34 -22.42 19.74
C ASN A 45 35.48 -22.15 18.49
N GLY A 46 34.62 -23.10 18.12
CA GLY A 46 33.82 -23.05 16.88
C GLY A 46 34.53 -23.61 15.63
N ALA A 47 35.72 -24.19 15.77
CA ALA A 47 36.46 -24.81 14.67
C ALA A 47 35.94 -26.20 14.30
N THR A 48 35.96 -26.54 13.01
CA THR A 48 35.67 -27.90 12.53
C THR A 48 36.88 -28.81 12.69
N TYR A 49 38.06 -28.34 12.27
CA TYR A 49 39.30 -29.12 12.29
C TYR A 49 40.15 -28.84 13.53
N THR A 50 40.90 -29.84 13.97
CA THR A 50 41.78 -29.74 15.15
C THR A 50 43.10 -29.02 14.90
N HIS A 51 43.48 -28.84 13.63
CA HIS A 51 44.74 -28.23 13.20
C HIS A 51 44.50 -27.14 12.17
N ASP A 52 45.38 -26.15 12.18
CA ASP A 52 45.54 -25.20 11.09
C ASP A 52 46.08 -25.95 9.86
N PHE A 53 45.85 -25.41 8.66
CA PHE A 53 46.51 -25.93 7.47
C PHE A 53 46.67 -24.89 6.37
N ILE A 54 47.65 -25.16 5.50
CA ILE A 54 47.84 -24.51 4.21
C ILE A 54 47.78 -25.62 3.15
N GLU A 55 46.96 -25.43 2.13
CA GLU A 55 46.83 -26.37 1.01
C GLU A 55 47.45 -25.75 -0.23
N LEU A 56 48.27 -26.52 -0.95
CA LEU A 56 48.81 -26.15 -2.25
C LEU A 56 48.15 -26.96 -3.36
N PHE A 57 48.21 -26.44 -4.57
CA PHE A 57 47.64 -27.06 -5.76
C PHE A 57 48.48 -26.74 -6.99
N ASN A 58 48.72 -27.72 -7.85
CA ASN A 58 49.37 -27.49 -9.14
C ASN A 58 48.32 -27.17 -10.21
N ALA A 59 48.08 -25.88 -10.43
CA ALA A 59 47.22 -25.35 -11.50
C ALA A 59 47.90 -25.35 -12.89
N GLY A 60 49.20 -25.65 -12.95
CA GLY A 60 49.99 -25.73 -14.17
C GLY A 60 49.78 -27.03 -14.94
N THR A 61 50.38 -27.09 -16.14
CA THR A 61 50.28 -28.24 -17.05
C THR A 61 51.46 -29.21 -16.97
N ALA A 62 52.42 -28.97 -16.08
CA ALA A 62 53.63 -29.78 -15.91
C ALA A 62 53.85 -30.18 -14.44
N PRO A 63 54.49 -31.34 -14.16
CA PRO A 63 54.86 -31.71 -12.80
C PRO A 63 55.89 -30.74 -12.21
N VAL A 64 55.73 -30.36 -10.94
CA VAL A 64 56.62 -29.40 -10.25
C VAL A 64 57.25 -30.04 -9.01
N SER A 65 58.58 -29.97 -8.90
CA SER A 65 59.29 -30.42 -7.70
C SER A 65 59.24 -29.34 -6.61
N LEU A 66 58.75 -29.70 -5.42
CA LEU A 66 58.71 -28.82 -4.24
C LEU A 66 59.98 -28.92 -3.38
N ASN A 67 61.01 -29.63 -3.87
CA ASN A 67 62.24 -29.84 -3.12
C ASN A 67 62.92 -28.50 -2.77
N GLY A 68 63.12 -28.27 -1.47
CA GLY A 68 63.75 -27.04 -0.97
C GLY A 68 62.81 -25.84 -0.85
N TRP A 69 61.51 -25.99 -1.11
CA TRP A 69 60.49 -24.95 -0.96
C TRP A 69 59.97 -24.87 0.49
N SER A 70 59.28 -23.78 0.82
CA SER A 70 58.59 -23.60 2.11
C SER A 70 57.26 -22.87 1.93
N VAL A 71 56.29 -23.16 2.81
CA VAL A 71 55.20 -22.21 3.09
C VAL A 71 55.60 -21.35 4.28
N GLN A 72 55.31 -20.06 4.21
CA GLN A 72 55.70 -19.10 5.25
C GLN A 72 54.51 -18.26 5.66
N TYR A 73 54.48 -17.85 6.92
CA TYR A 73 53.39 -17.07 7.50
C TYR A 73 53.89 -15.88 8.32
N ALA A 74 53.18 -14.76 8.22
CA ALA A 74 53.29 -13.62 9.13
C ALA A 74 51.89 -13.14 9.53
N SER A 75 51.78 -12.52 10.71
CA SER A 75 50.54 -11.88 11.15
C SER A 75 50.12 -10.76 10.18
N ALA A 76 48.86 -10.32 10.26
CA ALA A 76 48.26 -9.34 9.35
C ALA A 76 49.17 -8.13 9.06
N SER A 77 49.80 -7.54 10.09
CA SER A 77 50.76 -6.42 9.96
C SER A 77 52.23 -6.79 10.26
N GLY A 78 52.52 -8.05 10.56
CA GLY A 78 53.85 -8.51 10.97
C GLY A 78 54.89 -8.51 9.83
N THR A 79 56.16 -8.35 10.21
CA THR A 79 57.35 -8.40 9.35
C THR A 79 58.23 -9.64 9.60
N SER A 80 57.95 -10.40 10.66
CA SER A 80 58.66 -11.65 10.99
C SER A 80 57.88 -12.84 10.46
N TRP A 81 58.55 -13.68 9.68
CA TRP A 81 57.94 -14.84 9.03
C TRP A 81 58.36 -16.14 9.71
N GLN A 82 57.37 -16.97 10.04
CA GLN A 82 57.56 -18.37 10.38
C GLN A 82 57.51 -19.20 9.09
N LYS A 83 58.14 -20.37 9.08
CA LYS A 83 58.19 -21.23 7.89
C LYS A 83 58.00 -22.70 8.24
N THR A 84 57.37 -23.42 7.32
CA THR A 84 57.28 -24.88 7.28
C THR A 84 57.95 -25.34 5.99
N ALA A 85 59.00 -26.15 6.10
CA ALA A 85 59.71 -26.69 4.94
C ALA A 85 58.86 -27.76 4.26
N LEU A 86 58.79 -27.73 2.93
CA LEU A 86 58.04 -28.74 2.17
C LEU A 86 58.87 -30.00 1.96
N GLY A 87 58.17 -31.14 1.80
CA GLY A 87 58.79 -32.43 1.55
C GLY A 87 59.37 -32.53 0.14
N ASN A 88 60.25 -33.51 -0.07
CA ASN A 88 60.76 -33.83 -1.39
C ASN A 88 59.70 -34.59 -2.21
N VAL A 89 58.79 -33.85 -2.83
CA VAL A 89 57.69 -34.36 -3.67
C VAL A 89 57.70 -33.69 -5.04
N THR A 90 57.22 -34.40 -6.06
CA THR A 90 56.85 -33.82 -7.35
C THR A 90 55.34 -33.81 -7.49
N LEU A 91 54.74 -32.61 -7.51
CA LEU A 91 53.30 -32.40 -7.57
C LEU A 91 52.83 -32.46 -9.03
N GLN A 92 51.95 -33.41 -9.37
CA GLN A 92 51.40 -33.56 -10.72
C GLN A 92 50.38 -32.45 -11.04
N PRO A 93 50.15 -32.11 -12.32
CA PRO A 93 49.05 -31.23 -12.73
C PRO A 93 47.71 -31.65 -12.11
N GLY A 94 47.01 -30.70 -11.48
CA GLY A 94 45.75 -30.93 -10.80
C GLY A 94 45.85 -31.62 -9.44
N GLN A 95 47.06 -31.84 -8.91
CA GLN A 95 47.24 -32.51 -7.62
C GLN A 95 47.29 -31.51 -6.46
N TYR A 96 46.68 -31.87 -5.33
CA TYR A 96 46.71 -31.11 -4.07
C TYR A 96 47.86 -31.56 -3.17
N TYR A 97 48.29 -30.68 -2.27
CA TYR A 97 49.33 -30.97 -1.28
C TYR A 97 48.99 -30.30 0.06
N LEU A 98 48.76 -31.09 1.10
CA LEU A 98 48.27 -30.63 2.41
C LEU A 98 49.42 -30.46 3.40
N VAL A 99 49.61 -29.23 3.87
CA VAL A 99 50.57 -28.90 4.94
C VAL A 99 49.79 -28.72 6.24
N GLN A 100 49.98 -29.65 7.18
CA GLN A 100 49.43 -29.51 8.52
C GLN A 100 50.23 -28.47 9.30
N GLU A 101 49.54 -27.62 10.04
CA GLU A 101 50.14 -26.57 10.86
C GLU A 101 49.77 -26.77 12.36
N ALA A 102 49.76 -25.73 13.18
CA ALA A 102 49.60 -25.86 14.62
C ALA A 102 48.29 -26.56 15.03
N GLN A 103 48.37 -27.39 16.08
CA GLN A 103 47.21 -27.98 16.73
C GLN A 103 46.66 -27.03 17.80
N GLY A 104 45.35 -26.76 17.77
CA GLY A 104 44.65 -26.04 18.83
C GLY A 104 44.08 -26.96 19.92
N ALA A 105 43.30 -26.39 20.84
CA ALA A 105 42.71 -27.12 21.98
C ALA A 105 41.28 -27.65 21.74
N GLY A 106 40.64 -27.25 20.64
CA GLY A 106 39.27 -27.59 20.24
C GLY A 106 39.19 -28.29 18.87
N GLY A 107 38.04 -28.19 18.21
CA GLY A 107 37.75 -28.92 16.96
C GLY A 107 37.44 -30.40 17.20
N SER A 108 36.61 -30.98 16.33
CA SER A 108 36.17 -32.38 16.46
C SER A 108 36.71 -33.30 15.36
N THR A 109 37.26 -32.74 14.29
CA THR A 109 37.65 -33.48 13.09
C THR A 109 39.16 -33.38 12.85
N PRO A 110 39.92 -34.49 12.83
CA PRO A 110 41.30 -34.49 12.35
C PRO A 110 41.38 -34.12 10.86
N LEU A 111 42.51 -33.57 10.40
CA LEU A 111 42.75 -33.42 8.96
C LEU A 111 42.84 -34.80 8.29
N PRO A 112 42.52 -34.92 6.98
CA PRO A 112 42.99 -36.03 6.16
C PRO A 112 44.51 -36.17 6.30
N THR A 113 45.06 -37.37 6.14
CA THR A 113 46.50 -37.63 6.31
C THR A 113 47.33 -36.59 5.56
N PRO A 114 48.00 -35.65 6.25
CA PRO A 114 48.68 -34.54 5.59
C PRO A 114 49.93 -35.04 4.87
N ASP A 115 50.28 -34.38 3.76
CA ASP A 115 51.49 -34.69 3.01
C ASP A 115 52.75 -34.21 3.74
N VAL A 116 52.60 -33.14 4.54
CA VAL A 116 53.57 -32.73 5.56
C VAL A 116 52.93 -32.92 6.93
N PRO A 117 53.05 -34.11 7.55
CA PRO A 117 52.62 -34.29 8.94
C PRO A 117 53.60 -33.55 9.85
N THR A 118 53.07 -32.83 10.83
CA THR A 118 53.91 -32.26 11.88
C THR A 118 54.13 -33.34 12.93
N GLY A 119 55.39 -33.67 13.19
CA GLY A 119 55.77 -34.57 14.27
C GLY A 119 55.37 -33.98 15.63
N PRO A 120 55.51 -34.74 16.74
CA PRO A 120 55.19 -34.23 18.08
C PRO A 120 55.91 -32.90 18.37
N PRO A 121 55.34 -32.06 19.26
CA PRO A 121 55.81 -30.70 19.51
C PRO A 121 57.34 -30.62 19.64
N GLY A 122 57.99 -29.92 18.72
CA GLY A 122 59.45 -29.68 18.75
C GLY A 122 60.29 -30.39 17.68
N SER A 123 59.69 -31.11 16.72
CA SER A 123 60.45 -31.80 15.65
C SER A 123 60.40 -31.13 14.26
N GLN A 124 59.47 -30.20 14.01
CA GLN A 124 59.53 -29.15 12.98
C GLN A 124 58.77 -27.92 13.51
N ALA A 125 59.14 -26.71 13.08
CA ALA A 125 58.45 -25.49 13.50
C ALA A 125 57.04 -25.46 12.90
N VAL A 126 56.01 -25.73 13.71
CA VAL A 126 54.61 -25.58 13.33
C VAL A 126 54.22 -24.11 13.37
N ILE A 127 53.57 -23.64 12.31
CA ILE A 127 53.06 -22.27 12.24
C ILE A 127 51.71 -22.23 12.96
N ALA A 128 51.53 -21.27 13.87
CA ALA A 128 50.22 -20.95 14.41
C ALA A 128 49.61 -19.84 13.56
N LEU A 129 48.59 -20.17 12.76
CA LEU A 129 47.92 -19.20 11.92
C LEU A 129 46.85 -18.45 12.72
N SER A 130 46.56 -17.23 12.29
CA SER A 130 45.42 -16.48 12.81
C SER A 130 44.13 -17.03 12.20
N GLY A 131 43.09 -17.22 13.02
CA GLY A 131 41.76 -17.64 12.54
C GLY A 131 40.96 -16.57 11.81
N THR A 132 41.45 -15.32 11.77
CA THR A 132 40.71 -14.18 11.23
C THR A 132 41.46 -13.42 10.15
N ALA A 133 42.75 -13.14 10.34
CA ALA A 133 43.56 -12.41 9.36
C ALA A 133 45.08 -12.62 9.49
N GLY A 134 45.78 -12.73 8.37
CA GLY A 134 47.21 -13.00 8.28
C GLY A 134 47.73 -13.00 6.84
N LYS A 135 48.99 -13.42 6.65
CA LYS A 135 49.64 -13.47 5.33
C LYS A 135 50.38 -14.78 5.17
N VAL A 136 50.19 -15.46 4.05
CA VAL A 136 50.85 -16.72 3.68
C VAL A 136 51.59 -16.54 2.37
N ALA A 137 52.82 -17.02 2.28
CA ALA A 137 53.62 -17.02 1.06
C ALA A 137 54.12 -18.43 0.76
N LEU A 138 53.98 -18.86 -0.50
CA LEU A 138 54.68 -20.02 -1.03
C LEU A 138 56.02 -19.55 -1.60
N VAL A 139 57.12 -20.13 -1.12
CA VAL A 139 58.48 -19.66 -1.43
C VAL A 139 59.31 -20.81 -1.96
N SER A 140 59.97 -20.61 -3.11
CA SER A 140 60.84 -21.60 -3.77
C SER A 140 62.19 -21.80 -3.07
N SER A 141 62.29 -21.45 -1.79
CA SER A 141 63.47 -21.59 -0.95
C SER A 141 63.08 -21.81 0.51
N ASN A 142 64.02 -22.28 1.32
CA ASN A 142 63.87 -22.39 2.76
C ASN A 142 64.34 -21.15 3.53
N THR A 143 64.69 -20.04 2.87
CA THR A 143 65.09 -18.81 3.57
C THR A 143 63.85 -18.05 4.00
N ALA A 144 63.75 -17.72 5.30
CA ALA A 144 62.61 -16.98 5.83
C ALA A 144 62.58 -15.54 5.30
N LEU A 145 61.40 -15.05 4.95
CA LEU A 145 61.18 -13.67 4.51
C LEU A 145 61.37 -12.68 5.68
N THR A 146 61.80 -11.46 5.36
CA THR A 146 62.16 -10.44 6.37
C THR A 146 61.43 -9.10 6.19
N THR A 147 60.55 -8.98 5.19
CA THR A 147 59.81 -7.75 4.86
C THR A 147 58.30 -7.90 5.07
N ALA A 148 57.58 -6.78 5.24
CA ALA A 148 56.12 -6.76 5.42
C ALA A 148 55.36 -7.20 4.15
N SER A 149 55.80 -6.72 2.99
CA SER A 149 55.34 -7.13 1.66
C SER A 149 56.48 -7.89 1.01
N ALA A 150 56.28 -9.17 0.73
CA ALA A 150 57.29 -9.99 0.09
C ALA A 150 57.14 -9.86 -1.43
N THR A 151 58.14 -9.28 -2.08
CA THR A 151 58.22 -9.21 -3.55
C THR A 151 59.61 -9.72 -3.95
N GLY A 152 59.69 -10.68 -4.87
CA GLY A 152 60.97 -11.21 -5.34
C GLY A 152 60.83 -12.52 -6.11
N PRO A 153 61.86 -12.94 -6.85
CA PRO A 153 61.81 -14.09 -7.77
C PRO A 153 61.67 -15.45 -7.07
N THR A 154 61.77 -15.48 -5.75
CA THR A 154 61.60 -16.70 -4.93
C THR A 154 60.19 -16.84 -4.38
N ILE A 155 59.32 -15.83 -4.52
CA ILE A 155 57.90 -15.95 -4.15
C ILE A 155 57.17 -16.58 -5.32
N VAL A 156 56.48 -17.69 -5.04
CA VAL A 156 55.75 -18.46 -6.04
C VAL A 156 54.27 -18.07 -6.05
N ASP A 157 53.69 -17.83 -4.87
CA ASP A 157 52.30 -17.37 -4.68
C ASP A 157 52.19 -16.68 -3.31
N TYR A 158 51.28 -15.72 -3.16
CA TYR A 158 51.13 -14.90 -1.96
C TYR A 158 49.67 -14.58 -1.63
N VAL A 159 49.22 -14.93 -0.42
CA VAL A 159 47.84 -14.73 0.03
C VAL A 159 47.81 -13.89 1.30
N GLY A 160 47.27 -12.67 1.21
CA GLY A 160 46.79 -11.92 2.38
C GLY A 160 45.34 -12.26 2.66
N PHE A 161 45.05 -12.85 3.82
CA PHE A 161 43.70 -13.25 4.20
C PHE A 161 43.15 -12.40 5.34
N GLY A 162 41.85 -12.09 5.27
CA GLY A 162 41.15 -11.20 6.21
C GLY A 162 41.44 -9.72 5.96
N SER A 163 40.47 -8.86 6.29
CA SER A 163 40.45 -7.44 5.85
C SER A 163 41.56 -6.56 6.44
N THR A 164 42.35 -7.08 7.39
CA THR A 164 43.44 -6.34 8.05
C THR A 164 44.84 -6.74 7.56
N ALA A 165 44.94 -7.70 6.63
CA ALA A 165 46.23 -8.08 6.04
C ALA A 165 46.88 -6.87 5.34
N SER A 166 48.11 -6.54 5.76
CA SER A 166 48.83 -5.35 5.29
C SER A 166 49.50 -5.53 3.92
N ALA A 167 49.49 -6.74 3.38
CA ALA A 167 49.99 -7.08 2.06
C ALA A 167 49.22 -8.28 1.52
N PHE A 168 48.95 -8.26 0.22
CA PHE A 168 48.15 -9.23 -0.54
C PHE A 168 48.46 -9.03 -2.03
N GLU A 169 48.08 -9.98 -2.87
CA GLU A 169 48.11 -9.81 -4.31
C GLU A 169 46.86 -9.09 -4.81
N GLY A 170 47.01 -8.21 -5.79
CA GLY A 170 45.93 -7.45 -6.40
C GLY A 170 45.38 -6.30 -5.55
N ALA A 171 44.08 -6.04 -5.69
CA ALA A 171 43.44 -4.83 -5.15
C ALA A 171 42.99 -4.94 -3.69
N GLY A 172 42.95 -6.15 -3.12
CA GLY A 172 42.52 -6.38 -1.74
C GLY A 172 42.84 -7.79 -1.24
N PRO A 173 42.82 -8.02 0.09
CA PRO A 173 42.97 -9.35 0.67
C PRO A 173 41.70 -10.17 0.45
N THR A 174 41.71 -11.44 0.85
CA THR A 174 40.49 -12.27 0.89
C THR A 174 39.42 -11.67 1.82
N PRO A 175 38.14 -12.07 1.71
CA PRO A 175 37.12 -11.74 2.72
C PRO A 175 37.50 -12.23 4.13
N ASN A 176 36.79 -11.78 5.16
CA ASN A 176 37.07 -12.11 6.56
C ASN A 176 36.83 -13.59 6.89
N LEU A 177 37.80 -14.22 7.56
CA LEU A 177 37.69 -15.58 8.07
C LEU A 177 37.14 -15.58 9.49
N THR A 178 36.58 -16.73 9.88
CA THR A 178 36.20 -17.12 11.23
C THR A 178 36.90 -18.44 11.58
N ASN A 179 36.79 -18.86 12.84
CA ASN A 179 37.31 -20.17 13.26
C ASN A 179 36.69 -21.35 12.48
N ALA A 180 35.53 -21.18 11.82
CA ALA A 180 34.85 -22.24 11.05
C ALA A 180 35.15 -22.21 9.54
N THR A 181 35.83 -21.18 9.03
CA THR A 181 35.94 -20.93 7.57
C THR A 181 37.38 -20.79 7.11
N ALA A 182 37.69 -21.27 5.92
CA ALA A 182 38.95 -21.06 5.21
C ALA A 182 38.81 -19.99 4.12
N ALA A 183 39.93 -19.40 3.71
CA ALA A 183 40.03 -18.78 2.39
C ALA A 183 40.18 -19.90 1.36
N ILE A 184 39.32 -19.93 0.34
CA ILE A 184 39.26 -20.99 -0.67
C ILE A 184 39.44 -20.37 -2.05
N ARG A 185 40.51 -20.78 -2.76
CA ARG A 185 40.80 -20.35 -4.12
C ARG A 185 39.77 -20.92 -5.09
N ALA A 186 39.23 -20.06 -5.94
CA ALA A 186 38.16 -20.35 -6.89
C ALA A 186 38.55 -21.49 -7.86
N ASN A 187 37.52 -22.13 -8.43
CA ASN A 187 37.66 -23.26 -9.34
C ASN A 187 38.54 -24.38 -8.78
N ALA A 188 38.37 -24.66 -7.49
CA ALA A 188 39.10 -25.68 -6.75
C ALA A 188 40.63 -25.54 -6.87
N GLY A 189 41.14 -24.31 -6.97
CA GLY A 189 42.56 -24.00 -7.10
C GLY A 189 43.00 -23.61 -8.52
N CYS A 190 42.15 -23.76 -9.54
CA CYS A 190 42.51 -23.49 -10.94
C CYS A 190 42.53 -22.00 -11.33
N THR A 191 42.05 -21.10 -10.48
CA THR A 191 42.01 -19.66 -10.77
C THR A 191 43.08 -18.91 -9.99
N ASP A 192 44.02 -18.34 -10.73
CA ASP A 192 45.08 -17.48 -10.21
C ASP A 192 45.25 -16.27 -11.13
N THR A 193 44.63 -15.16 -10.75
CA THR A 193 44.74 -13.86 -11.42
C THR A 193 45.74 -12.93 -10.74
N ASN A 194 46.41 -13.40 -9.67
CA ASN A 194 47.19 -12.61 -8.70
C ASN A 194 46.35 -11.49 -8.09
N SER A 195 45.09 -11.80 -7.77
CA SER A 195 44.25 -10.89 -7.03
C SER A 195 43.52 -11.68 -5.96
N ASN A 196 44.01 -11.60 -4.72
CA ASN A 196 43.47 -12.39 -3.62
C ASN A 196 41.97 -12.13 -3.41
N SER A 197 41.51 -10.88 -3.57
CA SER A 197 40.09 -10.51 -3.50
C SER A 197 39.22 -11.02 -4.66
N ALA A 198 39.83 -11.41 -5.79
CA ALA A 198 39.12 -11.96 -6.95
C ALA A 198 39.19 -13.50 -6.99
N ASP A 199 40.29 -14.05 -6.49
CA ASP A 199 40.60 -15.48 -6.58
C ASP A 199 40.11 -16.26 -5.36
N PHE A 200 39.82 -15.63 -4.21
CA PHE A 200 39.43 -16.32 -2.99
C PHE A 200 38.03 -15.93 -2.49
N THR A 201 37.29 -16.94 -2.04
CA THR A 201 36.05 -16.80 -1.26
C THR A 201 36.25 -17.35 0.15
N THR A 202 35.33 -17.06 1.07
CA THR A 202 35.32 -17.69 2.39
C THR A 202 34.24 -18.77 2.46
N GLY A 203 34.59 -19.93 3.01
CA GLY A 203 33.69 -21.07 3.10
C GLY A 203 34.18 -22.12 4.08
N ALA A 204 33.42 -23.20 4.26
CA ALA A 204 33.83 -24.32 5.11
C ALA A 204 35.13 -24.96 4.56
N ALA A 205 36.09 -25.21 5.44
CA ALA A 205 37.36 -25.80 5.06
C ALA A 205 37.20 -27.22 4.46
N THR A 206 37.85 -27.48 3.32
CA THR A 206 37.79 -28.76 2.60
C THR A 206 39.21 -29.26 2.29
N PRO A 207 40.02 -29.63 3.31
CA PRO A 207 41.42 -30.01 3.13
C PRO A 207 41.58 -31.23 2.22
N ARG A 208 42.51 -31.16 1.27
CA ARG A 208 42.86 -32.18 0.28
C ARG A 208 44.36 -32.39 0.24
N ASN A 209 44.77 -33.66 0.16
CA ASN A 209 46.16 -34.10 0.10
C ASN A 209 46.49 -34.73 -1.28
N THR A 210 47.70 -35.24 -1.46
CA THR A 210 48.14 -35.86 -2.72
C THR A 210 47.37 -37.13 -3.14
N ALA A 211 46.60 -37.74 -2.23
CA ALA A 211 45.74 -38.88 -2.52
C ALA A 211 44.36 -38.48 -3.08
N THR A 212 44.04 -37.18 -3.07
CA THR A 212 42.81 -36.64 -3.67
C THR A 212 42.85 -36.82 -5.20
N ALA A 213 41.71 -37.13 -5.81
CA ALA A 213 41.61 -37.24 -7.27
C ALA A 213 42.13 -35.97 -7.96
N LEU A 214 42.88 -36.14 -9.06
CA LEU A 214 43.48 -35.02 -9.80
C LEU A 214 42.37 -34.12 -10.38
N ASN A 215 42.46 -32.83 -10.09
CA ASN A 215 41.62 -31.77 -10.65
C ASN A 215 42.40 -31.02 -11.73
N VAL A 216 42.51 -31.59 -12.93
CA VAL A 216 43.31 -30.98 -14.02
C VAL A 216 42.60 -29.72 -14.50
N CYS A 217 43.26 -28.56 -14.37
CA CYS A 217 42.73 -27.30 -14.88
C CYS A 217 42.65 -27.36 -16.41
N SER A 218 41.45 -27.20 -16.96
CA SER A 218 41.28 -26.98 -18.39
C SER A 218 42.03 -25.70 -18.76
N GLY A 219 43.11 -25.82 -19.53
CA GLY A 219 43.98 -24.70 -19.84
C GLY A 219 43.23 -23.55 -20.51
N ASN A 220 43.11 -22.41 -19.82
CA ASN A 220 43.55 -21.10 -20.31
C ASN A 220 43.31 -20.01 -19.25
N GLY A 221 44.40 -19.53 -18.64
CA GLY A 221 44.49 -18.12 -18.33
C GLY A 221 44.62 -17.34 -19.65
N GLY A 222 43.75 -16.35 -19.84
CA GLY A 222 43.93 -15.22 -20.77
C GLY A 222 44.30 -15.55 -22.23
N GLY A 223 43.30 -15.77 -23.07
CA GLY A 223 43.50 -15.81 -24.53
C GLY A 223 42.18 -15.96 -25.29
N ASN A 224 41.62 -14.83 -25.71
CA ASN A 224 40.47 -14.76 -26.60
C ASN A 224 40.78 -15.49 -27.92
N ASN A 225 40.08 -16.59 -28.20
CA ASN A 225 39.81 -17.09 -29.55
C ASN A 225 38.52 -17.92 -29.50
N GLY A 226 37.51 -17.47 -30.25
CA GLY A 226 36.22 -18.13 -30.36
C GLY A 226 36.35 -19.60 -30.77
N GLY A 227 35.74 -20.47 -29.97
CA GLY A 227 35.63 -21.91 -30.19
C GLY A 227 34.89 -22.53 -29.02
N GLY A 228 33.61 -22.82 -29.21
CA GLY A 228 32.65 -23.16 -28.15
C GLY A 228 33.07 -24.34 -27.27
N ASN A 229 32.89 -24.17 -25.95
CA ASN A 229 32.98 -25.26 -25.01
C ASN A 229 31.61 -25.96 -24.94
N ASN A 230 31.59 -27.23 -25.30
CA ASN A 230 30.42 -28.07 -25.49
C ASN A 230 29.93 -28.61 -24.12
N GLY A 231 29.55 -27.72 -23.20
CA GLY A 231 28.63 -28.11 -22.14
C GLY A 231 27.32 -28.50 -22.82
N SER A 232 26.79 -29.70 -22.56
CA SER A 232 25.55 -30.15 -23.19
C SER A 232 24.47 -29.08 -22.93
N PRO A 233 23.82 -28.52 -23.97
CA PRO A 233 22.81 -27.50 -23.77
C PRO A 233 21.74 -27.98 -22.80
N VAL A 234 21.47 -27.19 -21.77
CA VAL A 234 20.40 -27.43 -20.81
C VAL A 234 19.17 -26.67 -21.29
N LYS A 235 18.01 -27.31 -21.29
CA LYS A 235 16.76 -26.66 -21.64
C LYS A 235 16.26 -25.78 -20.50
N ILE A 236 15.46 -24.75 -20.82
CA ILE A 236 15.07 -23.73 -19.86
C ILE A 236 14.27 -24.32 -18.68
N HIS A 237 13.34 -25.25 -18.92
CA HIS A 237 12.66 -25.99 -17.84
C HIS A 237 13.60 -26.74 -16.89
N GLY A 238 14.76 -27.20 -17.37
CA GLY A 238 15.78 -27.85 -16.53
C GLY A 238 16.60 -26.86 -15.70
N ILE A 239 16.63 -25.59 -16.11
CA ILE A 239 17.23 -24.49 -15.34
C ILE A 239 16.22 -23.99 -14.31
N GLN A 240 14.97 -23.74 -14.69
CA GLN A 240 13.92 -23.27 -13.77
C GLN A 240 13.57 -24.33 -12.73
N GLY A 241 13.25 -25.56 -13.16
CA GLY A 241 12.74 -26.60 -12.26
C GLY A 241 11.27 -26.39 -11.86
N THR A 242 10.80 -27.12 -10.84
CA THR A 242 9.38 -27.16 -10.44
C THR A 242 9.04 -26.33 -9.20
N GLY A 243 9.96 -25.51 -8.70
CA GLY A 243 9.75 -24.68 -7.52
C GLY A 243 10.54 -23.39 -7.61
N HIS A 244 10.38 -22.53 -6.60
CA HIS A 244 10.92 -21.15 -6.52
C HIS A 244 12.45 -21.01 -6.50
N THR A 245 13.20 -22.09 -6.67
CA THR A 245 14.66 -22.04 -6.75
C THR A 245 15.13 -23.06 -7.77
N SER A 246 16.06 -22.62 -8.60
CA SER A 246 16.68 -23.41 -9.63
C SER A 246 17.45 -24.62 -9.05
N PRO A 247 17.26 -25.85 -9.59
CA PRO A 247 18.12 -26.98 -9.29
C PRO A 247 19.57 -26.79 -9.78
N LEU A 248 19.81 -25.76 -10.60
CA LEU A 248 21.11 -25.41 -11.17
C LEU A 248 21.64 -24.07 -10.62
N ALA A 249 21.10 -23.57 -9.50
CA ALA A 249 21.59 -22.36 -8.86
C ALA A 249 23.11 -22.41 -8.64
N ASN A 250 23.80 -21.33 -9.04
CA ASN A 250 25.25 -21.16 -9.06
C ASN A 250 26.03 -21.96 -10.12
N ALA A 251 25.37 -22.74 -10.97
CA ALA A 251 26.02 -23.43 -12.08
C ALA A 251 26.14 -22.53 -13.33
N ASP A 252 27.20 -22.74 -14.11
CA ASP A 252 27.30 -22.21 -15.47
C ASP A 252 26.52 -23.11 -16.43
N VAL A 253 25.65 -22.51 -17.24
CA VAL A 253 24.79 -23.22 -18.20
C VAL A 253 24.98 -22.65 -19.59
N ILE A 254 24.67 -23.48 -20.59
CA ILE A 254 24.45 -23.05 -21.98
C ILE A 254 23.02 -23.43 -22.32
N THR A 255 22.22 -22.46 -22.77
CA THR A 255 20.84 -22.69 -23.19
C THR A 255 20.54 -21.96 -24.50
N THR A 256 19.40 -22.25 -25.10
CA THR A 256 18.94 -21.63 -26.35
C THR A 256 17.45 -21.40 -26.27
N GLY A 257 17.00 -20.25 -26.75
CA GLY A 257 15.58 -19.91 -26.80
C GLY A 257 15.32 -18.78 -27.77
N VAL A 258 14.10 -18.26 -27.73
CA VAL A 258 13.64 -17.09 -28.49
C VAL A 258 13.43 -15.92 -27.54
N VAL A 259 13.91 -14.74 -27.90
CA VAL A 259 13.70 -13.52 -27.12
C VAL A 259 12.23 -13.13 -27.20
N THR A 260 11.53 -13.09 -26.06
CA THR A 260 10.10 -12.77 -25.98
C THR A 260 9.85 -11.32 -25.59
N GLN A 261 10.74 -10.73 -24.78
CA GLN A 261 10.66 -9.33 -24.37
C GLN A 261 12.04 -8.80 -24.01
N VAL A 262 12.29 -7.51 -24.29
CA VAL A 262 13.52 -6.79 -23.93
C VAL A 262 13.17 -5.67 -22.97
N ILE A 263 13.92 -5.55 -21.88
CA ILE A 263 13.81 -4.47 -20.90
C ILE A 263 15.15 -3.75 -20.74
N ASN A 264 15.22 -2.73 -19.89
CA ASN A 264 16.37 -1.81 -19.80
C ASN A 264 17.69 -2.46 -19.33
N ASN A 265 17.65 -3.60 -18.64
CA ASN A 265 18.80 -4.26 -18.04
C ASN A 265 18.92 -5.75 -18.40
N GLY A 266 18.10 -6.24 -19.34
CA GLY A 266 18.05 -7.65 -19.71
C GLY A 266 16.94 -7.98 -20.69
N PHE A 267 16.71 -9.26 -20.92
CA PHE A 267 15.65 -9.75 -21.79
C PHE A 267 15.14 -11.11 -21.32
N TYR A 268 13.89 -11.42 -21.66
CA TYR A 268 13.29 -12.72 -21.39
C TYR A 268 13.51 -13.65 -22.59
N LEU A 269 13.90 -14.88 -22.30
CA LEU A 269 14.22 -15.93 -23.24
C LEU A 269 13.29 -17.12 -22.99
N GLN A 270 12.65 -17.65 -24.04
CA GLN A 270 11.73 -18.78 -23.91
C GLN A 270 12.06 -19.94 -24.86
N ASP A 271 11.97 -21.18 -24.37
CA ASP A 271 12.15 -22.38 -25.18
C ASP A 271 10.92 -22.58 -26.09
N PRO A 272 11.08 -22.63 -27.42
CA PRO A 272 9.95 -22.76 -28.33
C PRO A 272 9.32 -24.15 -28.38
N VAL A 273 9.97 -25.18 -27.83
CA VAL A 273 9.46 -26.57 -27.84
C VAL A 273 8.93 -26.96 -26.47
N GLY A 274 9.64 -26.57 -25.42
CA GLY A 274 9.36 -26.98 -24.03
C GLY A 274 9.37 -28.48 -23.79
N ASP A 275 8.98 -28.90 -22.59
CA ASP A 275 8.86 -30.31 -22.19
C ASP A 275 7.41 -30.82 -22.06
N ASN A 276 6.41 -29.94 -22.25
CA ASN A 276 4.98 -30.18 -22.01
C ASN A 276 4.63 -30.53 -20.56
N ASN A 277 5.50 -30.22 -19.61
CA ASN A 277 5.22 -30.33 -18.19
C ASN A 277 4.65 -29.00 -17.68
N PRO A 278 3.37 -28.95 -17.25
CA PRO A 278 2.80 -27.70 -16.76
C PRO A 278 3.40 -27.24 -15.43
N LEU A 279 4.30 -28.02 -14.81
CA LEU A 279 4.96 -27.71 -13.54
C LEU A 279 6.29 -26.96 -13.70
N THR A 280 6.77 -26.72 -14.91
CA THR A 280 8.07 -26.10 -15.17
C THR A 280 7.93 -24.93 -16.14
N SER A 281 8.62 -23.83 -15.85
CA SER A 281 8.65 -22.69 -16.76
C SER A 281 9.59 -22.95 -17.94
N GLU A 282 9.15 -22.55 -19.14
CA GLU A 282 9.99 -22.52 -20.35
C GLU A 282 10.65 -21.16 -20.58
N GLY A 283 10.38 -20.19 -19.70
CA GLY A 283 10.90 -18.84 -19.75
C GLY A 283 11.97 -18.59 -18.70
N ILE A 284 12.93 -17.72 -19.00
CA ILE A 284 13.96 -17.30 -18.05
C ILE A 284 14.40 -15.87 -18.36
N PHE A 285 14.73 -15.12 -17.31
CA PHE A 285 15.31 -13.80 -17.47
C PHE A 285 16.83 -13.87 -17.67
N VAL A 286 17.35 -13.09 -18.61
CA VAL A 286 18.78 -12.95 -18.89
C VAL A 286 19.23 -11.54 -18.53
N PHE A 287 19.93 -11.40 -17.41
CA PHE A 287 20.40 -10.13 -16.89
C PHE A 287 21.70 -9.70 -17.55
N THR A 288 21.67 -8.56 -18.25
CA THR A 288 22.82 -8.00 -19.00
C THR A 288 23.42 -6.77 -18.35
N SER A 289 22.89 -6.30 -17.21
CA SER A 289 23.27 -5.08 -16.46
C SER A 289 23.12 -3.75 -17.20
N THR A 290 22.94 -3.81 -18.53
CA THR A 290 22.74 -2.70 -19.46
C THR A 290 21.75 -3.13 -20.53
N ALA A 291 21.24 -2.20 -21.33
CA ALA A 291 20.32 -2.50 -22.41
C ALA A 291 20.93 -3.53 -23.38
N PRO A 292 20.29 -4.69 -23.61
CA PRO A 292 20.84 -5.73 -24.47
C PRO A 292 20.73 -5.37 -25.95
N THR A 293 21.56 -5.99 -26.79
CA THR A 293 21.60 -5.76 -28.25
C THR A 293 20.70 -6.70 -29.06
N VAL A 294 20.01 -7.62 -28.39
CA VAL A 294 19.07 -8.56 -29.03
C VAL A 294 17.73 -7.90 -29.33
N SER A 295 16.91 -8.54 -30.17
CA SER A 295 15.55 -8.10 -30.49
C SER A 295 14.55 -9.23 -30.31
N VAL A 296 13.30 -8.87 -29.96
CA VAL A 296 12.19 -9.83 -29.86
C VAL A 296 12.07 -10.66 -31.14
N GLY A 297 11.85 -11.97 -30.99
CA GLY A 297 11.77 -12.93 -32.08
C GLY A 297 13.12 -13.48 -32.56
N GLN A 298 14.26 -13.00 -32.05
CA GLN A 298 15.55 -13.62 -32.34
C GLN A 298 15.75 -14.91 -31.55
N SER A 299 16.31 -15.92 -32.19
CA SER A 299 16.83 -17.11 -31.50
C SER A 299 18.28 -16.87 -31.11
N VAL A 300 18.59 -17.08 -29.84
CA VAL A 300 19.92 -16.85 -29.28
C VAL A 300 20.35 -18.04 -28.43
N GLN A 301 21.64 -18.34 -28.48
CA GLN A 301 22.31 -19.17 -27.48
C GLN A 301 22.86 -18.26 -26.40
N VAL A 302 22.60 -18.60 -25.14
CA VAL A 302 23.08 -17.86 -23.97
C VAL A 302 23.91 -18.81 -23.14
N SER A 303 25.13 -18.40 -22.78
CA SER A 303 25.92 -19.05 -21.74
C SER A 303 26.15 -18.09 -20.58
N GLY A 304 25.99 -18.55 -19.35
CA GLY A 304 26.19 -17.71 -18.16
C GLY A 304 25.88 -18.46 -16.88
N LYS A 305 25.91 -17.75 -15.75
CA LYS A 305 25.68 -18.34 -14.43
C LYS A 305 24.21 -18.19 -14.03
N VAL A 306 23.60 -19.28 -13.60
CA VAL A 306 22.26 -19.28 -13.00
C VAL A 306 22.32 -18.73 -11.57
N VAL A 307 21.48 -17.74 -11.27
CA VAL A 307 21.40 -17.06 -9.98
C VAL A 307 19.94 -16.94 -9.54
N GLU A 308 19.72 -17.07 -8.23
CA GLU A 308 18.47 -16.68 -7.59
C GLU A 308 18.52 -15.19 -7.24
N PHE A 309 17.79 -14.39 -8.00
CA PHE A 309 17.71 -12.96 -7.78
C PHE A 309 16.56 -12.63 -6.83
N ASN A 310 16.91 -12.03 -5.69
CA ASN A 310 15.91 -11.39 -4.85
C ASN A 310 15.51 -10.06 -5.51
N ALA A 311 14.38 -10.07 -6.23
CA ALA A 311 13.83 -8.93 -6.94
C ALA A 311 13.30 -7.79 -6.03
N GLY A 312 13.51 -7.92 -4.72
CA GLY A 312 13.26 -6.88 -3.74
C GLY A 312 14.53 -6.30 -3.10
N ALA A 313 14.36 -5.57 -2.00
CA ALA A 313 15.50 -5.10 -1.23
C ALA A 313 15.85 -6.07 -0.10
N ALA A 314 17.14 -6.11 0.25
CA ALA A 314 17.68 -7.02 1.25
C ALA A 314 16.87 -7.00 2.55
N GLY A 315 16.29 -8.15 2.91
CA GLY A 315 15.50 -8.33 4.13
C GLY A 315 13.98 -8.32 3.97
N ASN A 316 13.44 -8.14 2.75
CA ASN A 316 12.01 -8.38 2.51
C ASN A 316 11.70 -9.88 2.52
N ALA A 317 10.81 -10.33 3.41
CA ALA A 317 10.54 -11.76 3.58
C ALA A 317 9.81 -12.39 2.39
N GLU A 318 8.91 -11.66 1.73
CA GLU A 318 8.12 -12.14 0.59
C GLU A 318 9.02 -12.45 -0.61
N THR A 319 9.91 -11.51 -0.99
CA THR A 319 10.83 -11.69 -2.12
C THR A 319 12.04 -12.56 -1.79
N LEU A 320 12.30 -12.84 -0.52
CA LEU A 320 13.25 -13.88 -0.11
C LEU A 320 12.67 -15.29 -0.23
N ALA A 321 11.35 -15.42 -0.09
CA ALA A 321 10.66 -16.69 -0.26
C ALA A 321 10.37 -17.04 -1.73
N HIS A 322 10.36 -16.04 -2.62
CA HIS A 322 10.08 -16.15 -4.05
C HIS A 322 11.16 -15.39 -4.83
N THR A 323 12.33 -16.02 -5.02
CA THR A 323 13.40 -15.47 -5.85
C THR A 323 13.12 -15.71 -7.32
N VAL A 324 13.59 -14.80 -8.18
CA VAL A 324 13.49 -14.94 -9.63
C VAL A 324 14.72 -15.66 -10.13
N THR A 325 14.54 -16.72 -10.92
CA THR A 325 15.68 -17.43 -11.54
C THR A 325 16.17 -16.63 -12.76
N GLU A 326 17.44 -16.23 -12.76
CA GLU A 326 18.05 -15.49 -13.87
C GLU A 326 19.41 -16.03 -14.31
N ILE A 327 19.79 -15.74 -15.55
CA ILE A 327 21.15 -15.95 -16.07
C ILE A 327 21.93 -14.63 -16.01
N THR A 328 23.03 -14.63 -15.27
CA THR A 328 23.93 -13.48 -15.10
C THR A 328 25.26 -13.68 -15.82
N SER A 329 26.00 -12.58 -16.02
CA SER A 329 27.23 -12.54 -16.80
C SER A 329 27.12 -13.24 -18.18
N PRO A 330 26.04 -12.99 -18.95
CA PRO A 330 25.76 -13.79 -20.14
C PRO A 330 26.72 -13.48 -21.29
N THR A 331 27.15 -14.52 -22.00
CA THR A 331 27.64 -14.44 -23.37
C THR A 331 26.51 -14.85 -24.31
N ILE A 332 26.18 -13.98 -25.26
CA ILE A 332 25.01 -14.13 -26.14
C ILE A 332 25.49 -14.32 -27.57
N THR A 333 25.07 -15.43 -28.19
CA THR A 333 25.33 -15.72 -29.60
C THR A 333 24.01 -15.72 -30.38
N LEU A 334 23.87 -14.84 -31.36
CA LEU A 334 22.72 -14.81 -32.25
C LEU A 334 22.74 -16.02 -33.19
N LEU A 335 21.66 -16.81 -33.17
CA LEU A 335 21.48 -17.96 -34.06
C LEU A 335 20.63 -17.63 -35.29
N GLY A 336 19.88 -16.52 -35.25
CA GLY A 336 19.05 -16.02 -36.35
C GLY A 336 17.65 -15.63 -35.89
N SER A 337 16.69 -15.68 -36.79
CA SER A 337 15.26 -15.56 -36.45
C SER A 337 14.77 -16.85 -35.79
N GLY A 338 14.08 -16.73 -34.67
CA GLY A 338 13.43 -17.85 -33.98
C GLY A 338 12.04 -18.14 -34.52
N PRO A 339 11.46 -19.30 -34.16
CA PRO A 339 10.02 -19.56 -34.37
C PRO A 339 9.16 -18.59 -33.54
N ILE A 340 7.89 -18.44 -33.94
CA ILE A 340 6.91 -17.67 -33.17
C ILE A 340 6.62 -18.40 -31.87
N ILE A 341 6.73 -17.69 -30.75
CA ILE A 341 6.26 -18.14 -29.43
C ILE A 341 4.80 -17.74 -29.30
N ASN A 342 3.91 -18.73 -29.18
CA ASN A 342 2.51 -18.46 -28.85
C ASN A 342 2.41 -18.20 -27.33
N PRO A 343 1.73 -17.13 -26.89
CA PRO A 343 1.54 -16.89 -25.47
C PRO A 343 0.80 -18.03 -24.77
N THR A 344 1.27 -18.40 -23.57
CA THR A 344 0.58 -19.38 -22.72
C THR A 344 -0.66 -18.75 -22.09
N PRO A 345 -1.87 -19.33 -22.25
CA PRO A 345 -3.07 -18.78 -21.65
C PRO A 345 -3.07 -18.99 -20.13
N ILE A 346 -3.40 -17.92 -19.38
CA ILE A 346 -3.62 -17.93 -17.93
C ILE A 346 -5.03 -17.44 -17.64
N THR A 347 -5.66 -18.01 -16.62
CA THR A 347 -6.95 -17.56 -16.09
C THR A 347 -6.73 -17.07 -14.65
N LEU A 348 -7.21 -15.87 -14.34
CA LEU A 348 -7.35 -15.41 -12.97
C LEU A 348 -8.81 -15.55 -12.52
N PRO A 349 -9.08 -15.90 -11.25
CA PRO A 349 -8.13 -16.23 -10.18
C PRO A 349 -7.40 -17.55 -10.44
N VAL A 350 -6.15 -17.64 -9.99
CA VAL A 350 -5.36 -18.88 -10.03
C VAL A 350 -5.78 -19.83 -8.88
N ALA A 351 -5.57 -21.13 -9.05
CA ALA A 351 -5.87 -22.10 -7.99
C ALA A 351 -4.86 -22.06 -6.83
N SER A 352 -3.63 -21.61 -7.11
CA SER A 352 -2.53 -21.41 -6.15
C SER A 352 -1.49 -20.46 -6.74
N ASP A 353 -0.67 -19.83 -5.89
CA ASP A 353 0.53 -19.07 -6.27
C ASP A 353 1.45 -19.83 -7.23
N ALA A 354 1.59 -21.14 -7.03
CA ALA A 354 2.39 -22.02 -7.89
C ALA A 354 1.96 -22.00 -9.37
N GLU A 355 0.75 -21.56 -9.73
CA GLU A 355 0.35 -21.44 -11.14
C GLU A 355 1.04 -20.26 -11.85
N LEU A 356 1.30 -19.17 -11.13
CA LEU A 356 2.05 -18.02 -11.66
C LEU A 356 3.56 -18.30 -11.64
N GLU A 357 4.04 -19.04 -10.64
CA GLU A 357 5.42 -19.49 -10.57
C GLU A 357 5.83 -20.33 -11.78
N ARG A 358 4.98 -21.27 -12.20
CA ARG A 358 5.26 -22.19 -13.32
C ARG A 358 5.36 -21.50 -14.68
N VAL A 359 5.02 -20.21 -14.75
CA VAL A 359 5.07 -19.38 -15.95
C VAL A 359 5.97 -18.16 -15.77
N GLU A 360 6.80 -18.13 -14.71
CA GLU A 360 7.82 -17.10 -14.50
C GLU A 360 8.73 -16.99 -15.74
N GLY A 361 8.88 -15.79 -16.28
CA GLY A 361 9.68 -15.50 -17.46
C GLY A 361 9.05 -15.91 -18.78
N MET A 362 7.86 -16.53 -18.79
CA MET A 362 7.16 -16.91 -20.02
C MET A 362 6.29 -15.78 -20.57
N LEU A 363 6.16 -15.74 -21.90
CA LEU A 363 5.14 -14.96 -22.58
C LEU A 363 3.76 -15.61 -22.36
N VAL A 364 2.83 -14.85 -21.79
CA VAL A 364 1.51 -15.32 -21.39
C VAL A 364 0.42 -14.40 -21.91
N THR A 365 -0.81 -14.90 -21.99
CA THR A 365 -2.00 -14.08 -22.17
C THR A 365 -3.01 -14.37 -21.07
N ILE A 366 -3.40 -13.34 -20.32
CA ILE A 366 -4.51 -13.41 -19.38
C ILE A 366 -5.77 -13.06 -20.15
N ASN A 367 -6.65 -14.04 -20.37
CA ASN A 367 -7.83 -13.88 -21.24
C ASN A 367 -9.09 -13.44 -20.47
N THR A 368 -9.03 -13.39 -19.15
CA THR A 368 -10.11 -12.85 -18.31
C THR A 368 -10.05 -11.34 -18.30
N GLN A 369 -11.21 -10.67 -18.42
CA GLN A 369 -11.28 -9.24 -18.16
C GLN A 369 -10.83 -8.96 -16.72
N LEU A 370 -9.93 -8.01 -16.55
CA LEU A 370 -9.40 -7.58 -15.27
C LEU A 370 -9.92 -6.19 -14.92
N THR A 371 -9.89 -5.88 -13.64
CA THR A 371 -10.29 -4.59 -13.08
C THR A 371 -9.08 -3.94 -12.41
N ALA A 372 -8.88 -2.63 -12.64
CA ALA A 372 -7.97 -1.83 -11.85
C ALA A 372 -8.48 -1.80 -10.41
N SER A 373 -7.80 -2.50 -9.51
CA SER A 373 -8.16 -2.56 -8.10
C SER A 373 -7.50 -1.44 -7.29
N GLN A 374 -6.29 -1.04 -7.68
CA GLN A 374 -5.59 0.10 -7.10
C GLN A 374 -4.62 0.75 -8.10
N ASN A 375 -4.53 2.07 -8.05
CA ASN A 375 -3.69 2.93 -8.91
C ASN A 375 -2.67 3.76 -8.11
N TYR A 376 -2.45 3.45 -6.82
CA TYR A 376 -1.54 4.18 -5.94
C TYR A 376 -0.09 4.22 -6.44
N PHE A 377 0.38 3.12 -7.05
CA PHE A 377 1.75 3.00 -7.58
C PHE A 377 1.90 3.57 -9.00
N GLN A 378 0.80 3.91 -9.69
CA GLN A 378 0.79 4.24 -11.11
C GLN A 378 1.71 5.43 -11.42
N GLY A 379 1.50 6.54 -10.72
CA GLY A 379 2.26 7.77 -10.95
C GLY A 379 3.72 7.65 -10.55
N ARG A 380 4.03 6.83 -9.54
CA ARG A 380 5.39 6.75 -8.96
C ARG A 380 6.26 5.67 -9.60
N TYR A 381 5.68 4.53 -9.95
CA TYR A 381 6.41 3.32 -10.36
C TYR A 381 5.86 2.73 -11.66
N GLY A 382 4.89 3.38 -12.31
CA GLY A 382 4.31 2.84 -13.54
C GLY A 382 3.53 1.55 -13.33
N GLN A 383 2.98 1.33 -12.13
CA GLN A 383 2.35 0.07 -11.75
C GLN A 383 0.90 0.20 -11.32
N VAL A 384 0.06 -0.76 -11.69
CA VAL A 384 -1.38 -0.82 -11.35
C VAL A 384 -1.70 -2.21 -10.81
N THR A 385 -2.37 -2.29 -9.67
CA THR A 385 -2.88 -3.56 -9.16
C THR A 385 -4.15 -3.94 -9.91
N LEU A 386 -4.13 -5.12 -10.53
CA LEU A 386 -5.25 -5.70 -11.26
C LEU A 386 -5.88 -6.84 -10.47
N SER A 387 -7.17 -7.04 -10.66
CA SER A 387 -7.87 -8.20 -10.12
C SER A 387 -8.88 -8.79 -11.11
N ALA A 388 -9.07 -10.10 -11.02
CA ALA A 388 -10.17 -10.79 -11.67
C ALA A 388 -11.48 -10.64 -10.88
N ASN A 389 -12.61 -10.88 -11.55
CA ASN A 389 -13.96 -10.86 -10.97
C ASN A 389 -14.41 -9.51 -10.40
N GLY A 390 -13.86 -8.41 -10.91
CA GLY A 390 -14.15 -7.07 -10.43
C GLY A 390 -13.15 -6.59 -9.38
N ARG A 391 -13.54 -5.55 -8.64
CA ARG A 391 -12.71 -4.99 -7.57
C ARG A 391 -12.67 -5.92 -6.36
N LEU A 392 -11.52 -5.99 -5.71
CA LEU A 392 -11.39 -6.67 -4.42
C LEU A 392 -12.06 -5.87 -3.30
N GLU A 393 -12.71 -6.60 -2.39
CA GLU A 393 -13.25 -6.06 -1.15
C GLU A 393 -12.34 -6.44 0.01
N VAL A 394 -12.15 -5.52 0.96
CA VAL A 394 -11.42 -5.80 2.19
C VAL A 394 -12.18 -6.87 2.98
N PRO A 395 -11.55 -8.00 3.38
CA PRO A 395 -12.26 -9.10 4.02
C PRO A 395 -13.04 -8.71 5.29
N THR A 396 -12.46 -7.85 6.13
CA THR A 396 -13.11 -7.34 7.36
C THR A 396 -14.14 -6.23 7.11
N ASN A 397 -14.41 -5.89 5.85
CA ASN A 397 -15.59 -5.11 5.46
C ASN A 397 -16.82 -6.01 5.30
N ARG A 398 -16.63 -7.27 4.91
CA ARG A 398 -17.71 -8.25 4.67
C ARG A 398 -17.93 -9.23 5.82
N PHE A 399 -16.87 -9.67 6.47
CA PHE A 399 -16.92 -10.69 7.51
C PHE A 399 -16.28 -10.20 8.80
N ARG A 400 -16.84 -10.60 9.96
CA ARG A 400 -16.14 -10.43 11.25
C ARG A 400 -14.75 -11.12 11.17
N PRO A 401 -13.74 -10.61 11.90
CA PRO A 401 -12.42 -11.23 12.01
C PRO A 401 -12.54 -12.72 12.32
N GLY A 402 -11.85 -13.56 11.53
CA GLY A 402 -11.93 -15.01 11.66
C GLY A 402 -11.79 -15.76 10.34
N ALA A 403 -12.16 -17.04 10.34
CA ALA A 403 -11.89 -17.96 9.23
C ALA A 403 -12.48 -17.51 7.88
N SER A 404 -13.67 -16.93 7.86
CA SER A 404 -14.30 -16.43 6.61
C SER A 404 -13.54 -15.23 6.04
N ALA A 405 -13.10 -14.29 6.89
CA ALA A 405 -12.27 -13.16 6.47
C ALA A 405 -10.92 -13.65 5.94
N GLN A 406 -10.28 -14.61 6.61
CA GLN A 406 -9.02 -15.21 6.15
C GLN A 406 -9.16 -15.95 4.82
N THR A 407 -10.25 -16.69 4.64
CA THR A 407 -10.54 -17.38 3.36
C THR A 407 -10.70 -16.38 2.23
N MET A 408 -11.41 -15.27 2.46
CA MET A 408 -11.55 -14.20 1.47
C MET A 408 -10.22 -13.48 1.18
N ALA A 409 -9.38 -13.28 2.20
CA ALA A 409 -8.03 -12.72 2.02
C ALA A 409 -7.17 -13.58 1.07
N GLN A 410 -7.21 -14.91 1.26
CA GLN A 410 -6.52 -15.86 0.39
C GLN A 410 -7.08 -15.83 -1.04
N GLN A 411 -8.40 -15.77 -1.19
CA GLN A 411 -9.06 -15.65 -2.50
C GLN A 411 -8.68 -14.34 -3.21
N ASN A 412 -8.60 -13.23 -2.48
CA ASN A 412 -8.18 -11.94 -3.03
C ASN A 412 -6.74 -12.02 -3.56
N ALA A 413 -5.81 -12.61 -2.81
CA ALA A 413 -4.42 -12.78 -3.22
C ALA A 413 -4.31 -13.57 -4.54
N LEU A 414 -5.04 -14.69 -4.66
CA LEU A 414 -5.09 -15.53 -5.86
C LEU A 414 -5.78 -14.86 -7.06
N SER A 415 -6.51 -13.77 -6.83
CA SER A 415 -7.25 -13.04 -7.86
C SER A 415 -6.50 -11.84 -8.40
N SER A 416 -5.30 -11.54 -7.90
CA SER A 416 -4.61 -10.27 -8.12
C SER A 416 -3.19 -10.42 -8.68
N LEU A 417 -2.74 -9.40 -9.43
CA LEU A 417 -1.35 -9.22 -9.84
C LEU A 417 -1.07 -7.75 -10.15
N LEU A 418 0.20 -7.41 -10.39
CA LEU A 418 0.60 -6.07 -10.82
C LEU A 418 0.76 -6.00 -12.34
N LEU A 419 0.17 -4.99 -12.96
CA LEU A 419 0.59 -4.52 -14.28
C LEU A 419 1.77 -3.57 -14.09
N ASP A 420 2.91 -3.86 -14.73
CA ASP A 420 4.15 -3.07 -14.64
C ASP A 420 4.49 -2.50 -16.02
N ASP A 421 5.03 -1.29 -16.11
CA ASP A 421 5.38 -0.64 -17.40
C ASP A 421 6.69 -1.16 -18.02
N GLY A 422 7.36 -2.11 -17.36
CA GLY A 422 8.62 -2.69 -17.81
C GLY A 422 9.81 -1.76 -17.60
N THR A 423 9.64 -0.67 -16.84
CA THR A 423 10.69 0.28 -16.51
C THR A 423 10.94 0.31 -15.01
N SER A 424 12.21 0.45 -14.63
CA SER A 424 12.59 0.69 -13.22
C SER A 424 12.60 2.18 -12.86
N VAL A 425 12.01 3.04 -13.69
CA VAL A 425 12.10 4.51 -13.56
C VAL A 425 11.03 4.99 -12.58
N GLN A 426 11.41 5.87 -11.65
CA GLN A 426 10.44 6.55 -10.81
C GLN A 426 9.85 7.77 -11.51
N ASN A 427 8.53 7.94 -11.42
CA ASN A 427 7.76 9.02 -12.04
C ASN A 427 7.90 9.02 -13.57
N PRO A 428 7.57 7.90 -14.25
CA PRO A 428 7.72 7.77 -15.69
C PRO A 428 7.02 8.91 -16.46
N ASP A 429 7.63 9.33 -17.56
CA ASP A 429 7.12 10.34 -18.48
C ASP A 429 7.04 9.75 -19.92
N PRO A 430 5.83 9.56 -20.47
CA PRO A 430 4.52 9.84 -19.87
C PRO A 430 4.18 8.85 -18.74
N THR A 431 3.33 9.27 -17.81
CA THR A 431 2.74 8.36 -16.81
C THR A 431 1.87 7.31 -17.54
N PRO A 432 2.11 6.01 -17.33
CA PRO A 432 1.44 4.96 -18.11
C PRO A 432 -0.01 4.73 -17.67
N TYR A 433 -0.76 4.03 -18.52
CA TYR A 433 -2.07 3.44 -18.23
C TYR A 433 -3.23 4.41 -17.95
N PHE A 434 -3.10 5.69 -18.34
CA PHE A 434 -4.26 6.57 -18.33
C PHE A 434 -5.32 6.18 -19.37
N ALA A 435 -6.58 6.40 -19.01
CA ALA A 435 -7.67 6.45 -19.96
C ALA A 435 -7.76 7.83 -20.64
N ALA A 436 -8.77 8.03 -21.50
CA ALA A 436 -8.91 9.20 -22.38
C ALA A 436 -8.96 10.58 -21.66
N ASP A 437 -9.24 10.63 -20.36
CA ASP A 437 -9.32 11.86 -19.54
C ASP A 437 -8.10 12.07 -18.62
N HIS A 438 -6.97 11.42 -18.90
CA HIS A 438 -5.73 11.50 -18.11
C HIS A 438 -5.92 11.06 -16.65
N THR A 439 -6.84 10.14 -16.40
CA THR A 439 -6.93 9.41 -15.12
C THR A 439 -7.16 7.93 -15.40
N LEU A 440 -6.78 7.09 -14.44
CA LEU A 440 -7.20 5.71 -14.34
C LEU A 440 -7.93 5.56 -13.02
N ARG A 441 -9.19 5.14 -13.03
CA ARG A 441 -9.91 4.93 -11.78
C ARG A 441 -9.87 3.48 -11.39
N ALA A 442 -9.75 3.21 -10.09
CA ALA A 442 -10.08 1.90 -9.57
C ALA A 442 -11.52 1.56 -10.00
N GLY A 443 -11.77 0.33 -10.43
CA GLY A 443 -13.01 -0.10 -11.08
C GLY A 443 -13.02 0.01 -12.61
N ASP A 444 -12.07 0.71 -13.24
CA ASP A 444 -11.89 0.62 -14.70
C ASP A 444 -11.42 -0.77 -15.10
N THR A 445 -11.74 -1.19 -16.33
CA THR A 445 -11.49 -2.55 -16.80
C THR A 445 -10.45 -2.58 -17.91
N VAL A 446 -9.79 -3.71 -18.05
CA VAL A 446 -8.90 -4.02 -19.15
C VAL A 446 -9.22 -5.44 -19.60
N ASP A 447 -9.30 -5.63 -20.91
CA ASP A 447 -9.53 -6.96 -21.48
C ASP A 447 -8.22 -7.77 -21.47
N ALA A 448 -8.00 -8.63 -22.47
CA ALA A 448 -6.86 -9.53 -22.46
C ALA A 448 -5.51 -8.79 -22.44
N ILE A 449 -4.63 -9.19 -21.52
CA ILE A 449 -3.26 -8.67 -21.42
C ILE A 449 -2.30 -9.76 -21.87
N THR A 450 -1.43 -9.43 -22.82
CA THR A 450 -0.33 -10.30 -23.25
C THR A 450 1.00 -9.68 -22.82
N GLY A 451 1.81 -10.45 -22.09
CA GLY A 451 3.04 -9.95 -21.47
C GLY A 451 3.89 -11.08 -20.92
N VAL A 452 5.07 -10.75 -20.41
CA VAL A 452 5.89 -11.70 -19.66
C VAL A 452 5.61 -11.55 -18.16
N ILE A 453 5.51 -12.67 -17.44
CA ILE A 453 5.34 -12.66 -15.98
C ILE A 453 6.68 -12.73 -15.26
N ASP A 454 6.83 -12.00 -14.17
CA ASP A 454 7.89 -12.20 -13.18
C ASP A 454 7.39 -11.91 -11.76
N TYR A 455 8.28 -11.94 -10.77
CA TYR A 455 7.97 -11.63 -9.38
C TYR A 455 8.83 -10.48 -8.85
N GLY A 456 8.25 -9.57 -8.06
CA GLY A 456 9.03 -8.52 -7.42
C GLY A 456 8.22 -7.48 -6.67
N LEU A 457 8.92 -6.45 -6.17
CA LEU A 457 8.29 -5.39 -5.39
C LEU A 457 7.49 -4.40 -6.23
N ALA A 458 6.37 -3.93 -5.67
CA ALA A 458 5.60 -2.82 -6.22
C ALA A 458 6.29 -1.44 -6.04
N THR A 459 7.34 -1.40 -5.23
CA THR A 459 8.04 -0.16 -4.87
C THR A 459 9.53 -0.40 -4.72
N ALA A 460 10.33 0.67 -4.73
CA ALA A 460 11.75 0.58 -4.41
C ALA A 460 12.05 0.40 -2.89
N SER A 461 11.02 0.36 -2.04
CA SER A 461 11.15 0.23 -0.58
C SER A 461 11.33 -1.23 -0.17
N ASN A 462 12.24 -1.52 0.76
CA ASN A 462 12.44 -2.89 1.29
C ASN A 462 11.26 -3.45 2.08
N THR A 463 10.30 -2.61 2.46
CA THR A 463 9.03 -3.00 3.07
C THR A 463 7.84 -2.88 2.11
N GLY A 464 8.11 -2.69 0.82
CA GLY A 464 7.07 -2.69 -0.21
C GLY A 464 6.38 -4.04 -0.32
N ILE A 465 5.17 -4.03 -0.85
CA ILE A 465 4.44 -5.25 -1.20
C ILE A 465 5.14 -5.94 -2.37
N ALA A 466 5.18 -7.27 -2.35
CA ALA A 466 5.64 -8.09 -3.46
C ALA A 466 4.44 -8.73 -4.15
N SER A 467 4.52 -8.93 -5.46
CA SER A 467 3.48 -9.61 -6.23
C SER A 467 4.07 -10.12 -7.53
N TYR A 468 3.39 -11.08 -8.15
CA TYR A 468 3.62 -11.39 -9.55
C TYR A 468 3.24 -10.18 -10.40
N LYS A 469 4.04 -9.91 -11.42
CA LYS A 469 3.86 -8.80 -12.33
C LYS A 469 3.67 -9.32 -13.75
N ILE A 470 2.92 -8.59 -14.55
CA ILE A 470 2.90 -8.76 -15.99
C ILE A 470 3.49 -7.53 -16.66
N HIS A 471 4.52 -7.76 -17.47
CA HIS A 471 5.17 -6.78 -18.32
C HIS A 471 4.53 -6.86 -19.71
N PRO A 472 3.65 -5.93 -20.09
CA PRO A 472 2.90 -6.07 -21.33
C PRO A 472 3.83 -5.93 -22.54
N THR A 473 3.63 -6.80 -23.53
CA THR A 473 4.35 -6.74 -24.82
C THR A 473 3.62 -5.90 -25.88
N GLN A 474 2.39 -5.47 -25.55
CA GLN A 474 1.53 -4.64 -26.38
C GLN A 474 0.96 -3.49 -25.53
N PRO A 475 0.59 -2.35 -26.15
CA PRO A 475 -0.07 -1.27 -25.43
C PRO A 475 -1.32 -1.74 -24.70
N VAL A 476 -1.42 -1.40 -23.41
CA VAL A 476 -2.59 -1.71 -22.57
C VAL A 476 -3.53 -0.52 -22.57
N ASN A 477 -4.79 -0.75 -22.95
CA ASN A 477 -5.82 0.27 -22.98
C ASN A 477 -6.92 -0.09 -21.98
N PHE A 478 -7.17 0.79 -21.02
CA PHE A 478 -8.27 0.65 -20.08
C PHE A 478 -9.58 1.18 -20.68
N THR A 479 -10.66 0.46 -20.40
CA THR A 479 -12.04 0.88 -20.65
C THR A 479 -12.61 1.51 -19.37
N ARG A 480 -13.15 2.73 -19.51
CA ARG A 480 -13.86 3.44 -18.45
C ARG A 480 -15.13 2.66 -18.07
N ALA A 481 -15.06 1.94 -16.96
CA ALA A 481 -16.18 1.17 -16.39
C ALA A 481 -16.68 1.76 -15.07
N ASN A 482 -15.85 2.58 -14.41
CA ASN A 482 -16.24 3.35 -13.23
C ASN A 482 -16.22 4.86 -13.57
N GLU A 483 -17.36 5.34 -14.06
CA GLU A 483 -17.55 6.75 -14.46
C GLU A 483 -17.57 7.69 -13.26
N ARG A 484 -16.99 8.89 -13.44
CA ARG A 484 -16.94 9.91 -12.39
C ARG A 484 -18.35 10.43 -12.09
N PRO A 485 -18.86 10.30 -10.85
CA PRO A 485 -20.13 10.92 -10.50
C PRO A 485 -19.93 12.44 -10.41
N ALA A 486 -20.62 13.21 -11.25
CA ALA A 486 -20.54 14.67 -11.26
C ALA A 486 -21.15 15.31 -10.00
N THR A 487 -22.18 14.66 -9.44
CA THR A 487 -22.86 15.02 -8.19
C THR A 487 -23.12 13.76 -7.38
N PRO A 488 -23.25 13.85 -6.05
CA PRO A 488 -23.70 12.72 -5.25
C PRO A 488 -25.13 12.31 -5.62
N ASP A 489 -25.45 11.03 -5.44
CA ASP A 489 -26.84 10.55 -5.50
C ASP A 489 -27.71 11.28 -4.47
N SER A 490 -29.00 11.44 -4.78
CA SER A 490 -29.94 12.06 -3.85
C SER A 490 -30.12 11.18 -2.62
N VAL A 491 -29.93 11.76 -1.43
CA VAL A 491 -30.19 11.09 -0.15
C VAL A 491 -31.59 11.34 0.40
N GLY A 492 -32.37 12.24 -0.22
CA GLY A 492 -33.69 12.62 0.29
C GLY A 492 -33.64 13.42 1.61
N GLY A 493 -34.79 13.50 2.28
CA GLY A 493 -34.93 14.21 3.56
C GLY A 493 -35.06 15.73 3.43
N ASN A 494 -35.19 16.39 4.59
CA ASN A 494 -35.23 17.84 4.73
C ASN A 494 -33.93 18.42 5.32
N VAL A 495 -33.06 17.57 5.86
CA VAL A 495 -31.73 17.92 6.34
C VAL A 495 -30.71 16.94 5.77
N LYS A 496 -29.60 17.47 5.23
CA LYS A 496 -28.47 16.67 4.76
C LYS A 496 -27.27 16.83 5.69
N VAL A 497 -26.69 15.72 6.14
CA VAL A 497 -25.46 15.72 6.93
C VAL A 497 -24.36 15.03 6.12
N ALA A 498 -23.19 15.65 6.00
CA ALA A 498 -22.04 15.06 5.34
C ALA A 498 -20.86 14.86 6.30
N SER A 499 -19.99 13.91 6.00
CA SER A 499 -18.72 13.63 6.67
C SER A 499 -17.60 13.67 5.64
N ALA A 500 -16.53 14.40 5.91
CA ALA A 500 -15.41 14.51 4.98
C ALA A 500 -14.07 14.52 5.73
N ASN A 501 -13.25 13.50 5.49
CA ASN A 501 -11.81 13.61 5.77
C ASN A 501 -11.20 14.49 4.68
N VAL A 502 -10.56 15.60 5.07
CA VAL A 502 -10.02 16.60 4.14
C VAL A 502 -8.51 16.50 3.92
N LEU A 503 -7.91 15.33 4.20
CA LEU A 503 -6.52 15.00 3.91
C LEU A 503 -5.53 16.05 4.45
N ASN A 504 -5.52 16.24 5.76
CA ASN A 504 -4.64 17.17 6.49
C ASN A 504 -4.75 18.60 5.94
N PHE A 505 -5.86 19.28 6.24
CA PHE A 505 -6.03 20.68 5.87
C PHE A 505 -5.33 21.61 6.86
N PHE A 506 -4.11 22.02 6.51
CA PHE A 506 -3.28 22.88 7.32
C PHE A 506 -3.09 24.25 6.70
N THR A 507 -3.15 25.27 7.55
CA THR A 507 -2.81 26.66 7.27
C THR A 507 -1.38 27.03 7.70
N THR A 508 -0.63 26.07 8.24
CA THR A 508 0.81 26.16 8.53
C THR A 508 1.53 25.05 7.80
N PHE A 509 2.63 25.38 7.11
CA PHE A 509 3.26 24.49 6.15
C PHE A 509 4.63 23.97 6.62
N LEU A 510 5.15 22.95 5.95
CA LEU A 510 6.45 22.33 6.27
C LEU A 510 7.63 23.32 6.14
N ASP A 511 7.52 24.33 5.29
CA ASP A 511 8.52 25.39 5.14
C ASP A 511 8.48 26.44 6.27
N GLY A 512 7.60 26.27 7.26
CA GLY A 512 7.42 27.16 8.39
C GLY A 512 6.64 28.43 8.08
N THR A 513 6.03 28.54 6.88
CA THR A 513 5.15 29.65 6.52
C THR A 513 3.67 29.33 6.73
N THR A 514 2.78 30.31 6.57
CA THR A 514 1.33 30.15 6.75
C THR A 514 0.51 30.64 5.57
N ALA A 515 -0.76 30.24 5.55
CA ALA A 515 -1.78 30.73 4.61
C ALA A 515 -1.99 32.24 4.68
N THR A 516 -1.61 32.90 5.79
CA THR A 516 -1.69 34.35 5.99
C THR A 516 -0.37 35.08 5.74
N GLY A 517 0.67 34.38 5.30
CA GLY A 517 1.98 34.96 4.96
C GLY A 517 2.92 35.16 6.15
N GLN A 518 2.66 34.54 7.29
CA GLN A 518 3.59 34.54 8.43
C GLN A 518 4.71 33.52 8.21
N SER A 519 5.86 33.71 8.88
CA SER A 519 7.01 32.79 8.86
C SER A 519 7.41 32.34 10.27
N GLY A 520 8.22 31.29 10.37
CA GLY A 520 8.70 30.75 11.65
C GLY A 520 7.63 30.02 12.47
N GLN A 521 6.57 29.53 11.81
CA GLN A 521 5.49 28.78 12.43
C GLN A 521 5.76 27.27 12.38
N GLY A 522 5.02 26.50 13.19
CA GLY A 522 5.09 25.04 13.21
C GLY A 522 3.81 24.44 13.77
N CYS A 523 3.76 23.14 13.99
CA CYS A 523 2.58 22.45 14.51
C CYS A 523 2.92 21.66 15.78
N THR A 524 1.94 21.50 16.67
CA THR A 524 2.14 20.78 17.93
C THR A 524 1.78 19.32 17.79
N LEU A 525 2.70 18.43 18.15
CA LEU A 525 2.44 17.02 18.34
C LEU A 525 3.21 16.53 19.57
N GLY A 526 2.53 15.91 20.54
CA GLY A 526 3.19 15.40 21.76
C GLY A 526 3.85 16.48 22.62
N GLY A 527 3.36 17.72 22.57
CA GLY A 527 3.86 18.85 23.36
C GLY A 527 5.01 19.65 22.73
N ALA A 528 5.50 19.26 21.55
CA ALA A 528 6.54 19.99 20.83
C ALA A 528 5.99 20.71 19.59
N VAL A 529 6.38 21.97 19.40
CA VAL A 529 6.09 22.76 18.18
C VAL A 529 7.23 22.57 17.18
N SER A 530 6.92 22.10 15.96
CA SER A 530 7.89 21.97 14.87
C SER A 530 7.20 22.06 13.52
N ALA A 531 7.85 22.64 12.51
CA ALA A 531 7.35 22.61 11.12
C ALA A 531 7.24 21.16 10.61
N SER A 532 8.11 20.25 11.05
CA SER A 532 8.04 18.82 10.72
C SER A 532 6.81 18.11 11.27
N ASN A 533 6.11 18.70 12.25
CA ASN A 533 4.87 18.16 12.78
C ASN A 533 3.65 18.61 11.96
N CYS A 534 3.80 19.61 11.09
CA CYS A 534 2.73 20.00 10.19
C CYS A 534 2.50 18.88 9.17
N ARG A 535 1.24 18.69 8.79
CA ARG A 535 0.81 17.67 7.83
C ARG A 535 0.07 18.39 6.70
N GLY A 536 -0.07 17.79 5.52
CA GLY A 536 -0.80 18.41 4.41
C GLY A 536 0.12 19.14 3.43
N ALA A 537 -0.31 20.32 2.96
CA ALA A 537 0.42 21.11 1.97
C ALA A 537 1.81 21.57 2.46
N ASN A 538 2.82 21.44 1.60
CA ASN A 538 4.20 21.78 1.96
C ASN A 538 4.48 23.28 1.89
N ASN A 539 3.66 24.02 1.14
CA ASN A 539 3.78 25.46 0.92
C ASN A 539 2.42 26.08 0.51
N LEU A 540 2.40 27.41 0.37
CA LEU A 540 1.19 28.16 0.00
C LEU A 540 0.60 27.79 -1.38
N ALA A 541 1.42 27.39 -2.34
CA ALA A 541 0.94 27.05 -3.69
C ALA A 541 0.13 25.74 -3.65
N GLU A 542 0.65 24.73 -2.96
CA GLU A 542 -0.07 23.47 -2.72
C GLU A 542 -1.31 23.67 -1.86
N PHE A 543 -1.25 24.51 -0.83
CA PHE A 543 -2.42 24.82 -0.02
C PHE A 543 -3.56 25.40 -0.83
N LYS A 544 -3.27 26.31 -1.78
CA LYS A 544 -4.29 26.87 -2.68
C LYS A 544 -4.92 25.78 -3.55
N ARG A 545 -4.12 24.82 -4.04
CA ARG A 545 -4.58 23.67 -4.82
C ARG A 545 -5.48 22.75 -3.99
N GLN A 546 -5.02 22.36 -2.81
CA GLN A 546 -5.75 21.53 -1.86
C GLN A 546 -7.09 22.16 -1.50
N ARG A 547 -7.08 23.45 -1.10
CA ARG A 547 -8.28 24.19 -0.72
C ARG A 547 -9.29 24.28 -1.86
N ALA A 548 -8.84 24.50 -3.10
CA ALA A 548 -9.74 24.55 -4.25
C ALA A 548 -10.51 23.23 -4.42
N LYS A 549 -9.82 22.08 -4.38
CA LYS A 549 -10.47 20.77 -4.48
C LYS A 549 -11.42 20.49 -3.32
N ILE A 550 -11.01 20.76 -2.08
CA ILE A 550 -11.85 20.55 -0.89
C ILE A 550 -13.12 21.43 -0.94
N VAL A 551 -13.00 22.67 -1.40
CA VAL A 551 -14.16 23.58 -1.57
C VAL A 551 -15.14 23.01 -2.59
N GLU A 552 -14.69 22.47 -3.72
CA GLU A 552 -15.58 21.79 -4.69
C GLU A 552 -16.23 20.55 -4.08
N ALA A 553 -15.47 19.72 -3.35
CA ALA A 553 -16.00 18.53 -2.71
C ALA A 553 -17.08 18.87 -1.66
N ILE A 554 -16.80 19.78 -0.73
CA ILE A 554 -17.78 20.16 0.29
C ILE A 554 -19.01 20.84 -0.34
N ALA A 555 -18.81 21.75 -1.30
CA ALA A 555 -19.91 22.37 -2.02
C ALA A 555 -20.78 21.33 -2.75
N GLY A 556 -20.17 20.32 -3.37
CA GLY A 556 -20.87 19.25 -4.07
C GLY A 556 -21.68 18.33 -3.16
N THR A 557 -21.26 18.11 -1.90
CA THR A 557 -22.10 17.40 -0.92
C THR A 557 -23.40 18.15 -0.65
N ASP A 558 -23.34 19.50 -0.66
CA ASP A 558 -24.43 20.39 -0.31
C ASP A 558 -25.02 20.07 1.10
N GLY A 559 -24.17 19.59 2.02
CA GLY A 559 -24.58 19.26 3.39
C GLY A 559 -25.03 20.48 4.18
N ASP A 560 -26.15 20.40 4.89
CA ASP A 560 -26.60 21.42 5.85
C ASP A 560 -25.75 21.41 7.13
N VAL A 561 -25.18 20.25 7.46
CA VAL A 561 -24.09 20.06 8.42
C VAL A 561 -22.99 19.25 7.75
N VAL A 562 -21.72 19.62 7.95
CA VAL A 562 -20.56 18.87 7.46
C VAL A 562 -19.57 18.65 8.60
N GLY A 563 -19.36 17.38 8.95
CA GLY A 563 -18.29 16.93 9.85
C GLY A 563 -16.97 16.84 9.09
N LEU A 564 -15.91 17.40 9.67
CA LEU A 564 -14.60 17.50 9.06
C LEU A 564 -13.57 16.76 9.92
N MET A 565 -12.78 15.89 9.30
CA MET A 565 -11.62 15.24 9.91
C MET A 565 -10.34 15.81 9.29
N GLU A 566 -9.25 15.77 10.05
CA GLU A 566 -7.93 16.24 9.61
C GLU A 566 -7.80 17.76 9.41
N ILE A 567 -8.57 18.52 10.17
CA ILE A 567 -8.37 19.98 10.28
C ILE A 567 -7.18 20.23 11.21
N GLN A 568 -6.26 21.11 10.82
CA GLN A 568 -5.16 21.53 11.69
C GLN A 568 -5.69 21.95 13.08
N ASN A 569 -5.08 21.39 14.12
CA ASN A 569 -5.35 21.75 15.50
C ASN A 569 -4.55 23.01 15.91
N LYS A 570 -4.86 23.57 17.09
CA LYS A 570 -4.23 24.78 17.61
C LYS A 570 -2.70 24.72 17.56
N VAL A 571 -2.09 25.80 17.08
CA VAL A 571 -0.64 26.03 17.18
C VAL A 571 -0.39 27.04 18.29
N PRO A 572 0.20 26.67 19.43
CA PRO A 572 0.83 27.63 20.32
C PRO A 572 2.11 28.15 19.66
N ASN A 573 2.40 29.44 19.76
CA ASN A 573 3.74 29.97 19.53
C ASN A 573 4.32 30.48 20.87
N ALA A 574 5.63 30.75 20.90
CA ALA A 574 6.37 31.09 22.13
C ALA A 574 5.87 32.34 22.86
N ASN A 575 5.07 33.18 22.19
CA ASN A 575 4.47 34.42 22.70
C ASN A 575 2.94 34.33 22.90
N GLY A 576 2.33 33.15 22.76
CA GLY A 576 0.90 32.93 23.02
C GLY A 576 -0.08 33.47 21.96
N SER A 577 0.41 33.96 20.82
CA SER A 577 -0.36 34.49 19.68
C SER A 577 -0.50 33.51 18.50
N GLY A 578 -0.31 32.21 18.74
CA GLY A 578 -0.28 31.22 17.66
C GLY A 578 -1.65 31.02 16.99
N VAL A 579 -1.67 30.18 15.96
CA VAL A 579 -2.87 29.95 15.14
C VAL A 579 -4.00 29.36 16.01
N ASP A 580 -5.14 30.06 16.06
CA ASP A 580 -6.36 29.64 16.74
C ASP A 580 -6.80 28.25 16.24
N ALA A 581 -7.37 27.42 17.14
CA ALA A 581 -7.95 26.12 16.80
C ALA A 581 -8.99 26.22 15.68
N ASP A 582 -9.68 27.36 15.57
CA ASP A 582 -10.69 27.59 14.53
C ASP A 582 -10.13 28.23 13.24
N ALA A 583 -8.87 28.66 13.19
CA ALA A 583 -8.36 29.40 12.04
C ALA A 583 -8.39 28.59 10.72
N ALA A 584 -8.07 27.29 10.78
CA ALA A 584 -8.09 26.43 9.60
C ALA A 584 -9.53 26.22 9.08
N VAL A 585 -10.48 25.88 9.96
CA VAL A 585 -11.89 25.72 9.55
C VAL A 585 -12.48 27.06 9.06
N GLN A 586 -12.12 28.19 9.65
CA GLN A 586 -12.57 29.50 9.20
C GLN A 586 -12.00 29.89 7.83
N ASN A 587 -10.76 29.49 7.53
CA ASN A 587 -10.18 29.66 6.20
C ASN A 587 -11.01 28.92 5.14
N LEU A 588 -11.42 27.70 5.47
CA LEU A 588 -12.25 26.86 4.59
C LEU A 588 -13.67 27.43 4.43
N VAL A 589 -14.33 27.84 5.53
CA VAL A 589 -15.65 28.49 5.51
C VAL A 589 -15.62 29.78 4.68
N THR A 590 -14.56 30.58 4.81
CA THR A 590 -14.38 31.80 4.01
C THR A 590 -14.34 31.47 2.51
N ALA A 591 -13.59 30.43 2.12
CA ALA A 591 -13.50 30.00 0.73
C ALA A 591 -14.81 29.41 0.20
N LEU A 592 -15.53 28.63 1.01
CA LEU A 592 -16.87 28.13 0.69
C LEU A 592 -17.87 29.27 0.46
N ASN A 593 -17.90 30.25 1.36
CA ASN A 593 -18.77 31.40 1.25
C ASN A 593 -18.41 32.33 0.08
N ALA A 594 -17.13 32.40 -0.31
CA ALA A 594 -16.74 33.10 -1.53
C ALA A 594 -17.29 32.41 -2.79
N LYS A 595 -17.43 31.08 -2.78
CA LYS A 595 -17.99 30.29 -3.89
C LYS A 595 -19.52 30.29 -3.90
N LEU A 596 -20.15 30.06 -2.74
CA LEU A 596 -21.59 29.77 -2.63
C LEU A 596 -22.44 30.99 -2.24
N GLY A 597 -21.79 32.07 -1.80
CA GLY A 597 -22.45 33.27 -1.27
C GLY A 597 -22.14 33.48 0.20
N THR A 598 -21.92 34.75 0.58
CA THR A 598 -21.59 35.13 1.95
C THR A 598 -22.66 34.66 2.93
N GLY A 599 -22.24 34.02 4.03
CA GLY A 599 -23.15 33.52 5.07
C GLY A 599 -23.80 32.18 4.79
N THR A 600 -23.45 31.50 3.69
CA THR A 600 -23.97 30.16 3.38
C THR A 600 -23.58 29.14 4.43
N TYR A 601 -22.30 29.11 4.82
CA TYR A 601 -21.76 28.27 5.87
C TYR A 601 -21.20 29.10 7.03
N ALA A 602 -21.31 28.55 8.24
CA ALA A 602 -20.63 29.00 9.45
C ALA A 602 -19.93 27.81 10.11
N SER A 603 -18.82 28.06 10.83
CA SER A 603 -18.19 27.04 11.66
C SER A 603 -18.89 26.90 13.00
N VAL A 604 -18.97 25.67 13.53
CA VAL A 604 -19.25 25.45 14.94
C VAL A 604 -18.01 25.86 15.75
N PRO A 605 -18.14 26.72 16.77
CA PRO A 605 -17.00 27.13 17.60
C PRO A 605 -16.31 25.93 18.27
N ALA A 606 -14.99 26.02 18.43
CA ALA A 606 -14.25 25.01 19.18
C ALA A 606 -14.82 24.83 20.60
N PRO A 607 -14.94 23.58 21.09
CA PRO A 607 -15.49 23.28 22.40
C PRO A 607 -14.56 23.79 23.50
N ALA A 608 -15.13 24.36 24.56
CA ALA A 608 -14.37 24.94 25.67
C ALA A 608 -13.49 23.93 26.42
N ALA A 609 -13.88 22.64 26.42
CA ALA A 609 -13.10 21.56 27.02
C ALA A 609 -11.83 21.21 26.21
N GLY A 610 -11.72 21.66 24.95
CA GLY A 610 -10.53 21.53 24.11
C GLY A 610 -10.67 20.51 22.98
N THR A 611 -9.71 20.56 22.05
CA THR A 611 -9.72 19.80 20.78
C THR A 611 -8.60 18.75 20.70
N GLY A 612 -7.98 18.42 21.83
CA GLY A 612 -6.92 17.41 21.93
C GLY A 612 -5.52 17.95 21.70
N THR A 613 -4.56 17.02 21.64
CA THR A 613 -3.11 17.31 21.58
C THR A 613 -2.44 16.86 20.29
N ASP A 614 -3.16 16.16 19.41
CA ASP A 614 -2.67 15.81 18.08
C ASP A 614 -2.58 17.06 17.18
N ALA A 615 -1.77 16.99 16.12
CA ALA A 615 -1.60 18.07 15.16
C ALA A 615 -2.87 18.34 14.34
N ILE A 616 -3.79 17.37 14.32
CA ILE A 616 -5.11 17.49 13.70
C ILE A 616 -6.23 17.30 14.73
N ARG A 617 -7.40 17.83 14.39
CA ARG A 617 -8.64 17.69 15.13
C ARG A 617 -9.81 17.43 14.17
N VAL A 618 -10.97 17.19 14.76
CA VAL A 618 -12.25 17.24 14.07
C VAL A 618 -12.89 18.63 14.20
N ALA A 619 -13.74 18.99 13.24
CA ALA A 619 -14.52 20.23 13.24
C ALA A 619 -15.91 20.02 12.60
N LEU A 620 -16.80 21.00 12.77
CA LEU A 620 -18.12 21.02 12.15
C LEU A 620 -18.36 22.37 11.49
N ILE A 621 -18.98 22.35 10.31
CA ILE A 621 -19.56 23.54 9.66
C ILE A 621 -21.04 23.26 9.38
N TYR A 622 -21.84 24.31 9.26
CA TYR A 622 -23.28 24.18 9.03
C TYR A 622 -23.84 25.38 8.26
N LYS A 623 -25.03 25.22 7.69
CA LYS A 623 -25.77 26.30 7.04
C LYS A 623 -26.68 27.01 8.06
N PRO A 624 -26.37 28.24 8.51
CA PRO A 624 -27.17 28.93 9.54
C PRO A 624 -28.57 29.33 9.06
N ALA A 625 -28.81 29.37 7.74
CA ALA A 625 -30.14 29.59 7.17
C ALA A 625 -31.05 28.35 7.29
N LYS A 626 -30.50 27.17 7.58
CA LYS A 626 -31.23 25.90 7.69
C LYS A 626 -31.35 25.42 9.12
N LEU A 627 -30.30 25.60 9.91
CA LEU A 627 -30.18 25.04 11.26
C LEU A 627 -29.62 26.07 12.22
N SER A 628 -30.11 26.02 13.46
CA SER A 628 -29.56 26.79 14.58
C SER A 628 -28.78 25.89 15.54
N LEU A 629 -27.78 26.44 16.22
CA LEU A 629 -27.04 25.73 17.27
C LEU A 629 -27.90 25.69 18.55
N SER A 630 -28.14 24.49 19.09
CA SER A 630 -28.83 24.28 20.36
C SER A 630 -27.83 23.94 21.47
N GLY A 631 -27.35 24.96 22.18
CA GLY A 631 -26.32 24.81 23.22
C GLY A 631 -24.89 24.83 22.67
N ALA A 632 -23.91 24.79 23.58
CA ALA A 632 -22.50 24.81 23.23
C ALA A 632 -22.02 23.44 22.71
N ALA A 633 -21.00 23.46 21.84
CA ALA A 633 -20.33 22.26 21.38
C ALA A 633 -19.67 21.51 22.55
N LEU A 634 -19.72 20.18 22.50
CA LEU A 634 -19.13 19.28 23.49
C LEU A 634 -17.94 18.54 22.89
N SER A 635 -16.98 18.16 23.72
CA SER A 635 -15.87 17.29 23.31
C SER A 635 -15.58 16.21 24.32
N ASP A 636 -15.24 15.02 23.84
CA ASP A 636 -14.79 13.93 24.68
C ASP A 636 -13.26 13.92 24.85
N THR A 637 -12.79 14.64 25.87
CA THR A 637 -11.37 14.81 26.18
C THR A 637 -10.78 13.70 27.06
N HIS A 638 -11.44 12.53 27.14
CA HIS A 638 -10.88 11.38 27.83
C HIS A 638 -9.52 11.00 27.23
N ALA A 639 -8.58 10.56 28.07
CA ALA A 639 -7.17 10.34 27.69
C ALA A 639 -6.96 9.32 26.55
N ILE A 640 -7.91 8.40 26.35
CA ILE A 640 -7.89 7.44 25.23
C ILE A 640 -8.07 8.12 23.86
N ASN A 641 -8.63 9.34 23.84
CA ASN A 641 -8.86 10.11 22.62
C ASN A 641 -7.72 11.12 22.42
N ASN A 642 -6.72 10.75 21.62
CA ASN A 642 -5.71 11.70 21.13
C ASN A 642 -6.33 12.82 20.26
N ARG A 643 -7.42 12.47 19.57
CA ARG A 643 -8.30 13.36 18.81
C ARG A 643 -9.69 13.29 19.44
N PRO A 644 -10.00 14.15 20.43
CA PRO A 644 -11.30 14.22 21.06
C PRO A 644 -12.44 14.29 20.05
N THR A 645 -13.44 13.43 20.25
CA THR A 645 -14.69 13.45 19.48
C THR A 645 -15.42 14.77 19.78
N LEU A 646 -15.97 15.41 18.75
CA LEU A 646 -16.72 16.67 18.83
C LEU A 646 -18.22 16.40 18.64
N ALA A 647 -19.07 17.00 19.44
CA ALA A 647 -20.52 16.95 19.26
C ALA A 647 -21.14 18.35 19.21
N GLN A 648 -22.11 18.55 18.32
CA GLN A 648 -22.98 19.72 18.30
C GLN A 648 -24.43 19.29 18.09
N THR A 649 -25.33 19.87 18.90
CA THR A 649 -26.77 19.72 18.71
C THR A 649 -27.30 20.84 17.82
N PHE A 650 -28.06 20.47 16.81
CA PHE A 650 -28.72 21.39 15.90
C PHE A 650 -30.23 21.34 16.12
N ALA A 651 -30.90 22.47 15.89
CA ALA A 651 -32.36 22.55 15.87
C ALA A 651 -32.83 23.03 14.50
N ALA A 652 -33.78 22.29 13.92
CA ALA A 652 -34.50 22.68 12.71
C ALA A 652 -35.56 23.76 13.05
N PRO A 653 -36.07 24.50 12.05
CA PRO A 653 -37.06 25.56 12.29
C PRO A 653 -38.37 25.08 12.93
N ASN A 654 -38.68 23.78 12.82
CA ASN A 654 -39.82 23.14 13.50
C ASN A 654 -39.57 22.81 14.98
N GLY A 655 -38.32 22.96 15.44
CA GLY A 655 -37.90 22.67 16.81
C GLY A 655 -37.42 21.24 17.03
N GLU A 656 -37.47 20.36 16.02
CA GLU A 656 -36.83 19.05 16.07
C GLU A 656 -35.31 19.23 16.28
N LYS A 657 -34.74 18.39 17.14
CA LYS A 657 -33.32 18.43 17.50
C LYS A 657 -32.63 17.12 17.23
N PHE A 658 -31.42 17.21 16.71
CA PHE A 658 -30.52 16.09 16.57
C PHE A 658 -29.09 16.53 16.87
N SER A 659 -28.24 15.59 17.29
CA SER A 659 -26.83 15.84 17.54
C SER A 659 -25.97 15.14 16.50
N VAL A 660 -24.98 15.86 15.97
CA VAL A 660 -23.93 15.27 15.13
C VAL A 660 -22.67 15.14 15.96
N VAL A 661 -22.09 13.94 15.94
CA VAL A 661 -20.88 13.56 16.67
C VAL A 661 -19.82 13.18 15.64
N VAL A 662 -18.76 13.97 15.51
CA VAL A 662 -17.65 13.76 14.57
C VAL A 662 -16.48 13.14 15.31
N ASN A 663 -15.97 12.03 14.79
CA ASN A 663 -14.83 11.32 15.36
C ASN A 663 -13.72 11.08 14.34
N HIS A 664 -12.52 10.80 14.84
CA HIS A 664 -11.38 10.34 14.04
C HIS A 664 -10.56 9.38 14.91
N LEU A 665 -10.97 8.12 14.96
CA LEU A 665 -10.36 7.10 15.83
C LEU A 665 -8.92 6.79 15.44
N LYS A 666 -8.16 6.15 16.32
CA LYS A 666 -6.73 5.86 16.13
C LYS A 666 -6.47 5.12 14.81
N SER A 667 -5.50 5.62 14.03
CA SER A 667 -5.11 5.01 12.76
C SER A 667 -4.50 3.62 12.91
N LYS A 668 -4.67 2.77 11.88
CA LYS A 668 -4.10 1.41 11.81
C LYS A 668 -2.57 1.33 11.70
N GLY A 669 -1.89 2.43 11.34
CA GLY A 669 -0.43 2.46 11.17
C GLY A 669 0.39 2.61 12.46
N SER A 670 1.72 2.46 12.32
CA SER A 670 2.72 2.61 13.40
C SER A 670 2.58 1.59 14.53
N CYS A 671 2.62 0.30 14.19
CA CYS A 671 2.46 -0.81 15.11
C CYS A 671 3.47 -0.78 16.26
N PRO A 672 3.05 -1.16 17.49
CA PRO A 672 3.97 -1.54 18.55
C PRO A 672 4.98 -2.59 18.07
N SER A 673 6.22 -2.53 18.57
CA SER A 673 7.28 -3.47 18.19
C SER A 673 7.17 -4.84 18.86
N SER A 674 6.39 -4.94 19.94
CA SER A 674 6.17 -6.18 20.68
C SER A 674 4.84 -6.80 20.26
N SER A 675 4.85 -8.03 19.76
CA SER A 675 3.63 -8.78 19.42
C SER A 675 2.74 -9.10 20.63
N ALA A 676 3.26 -8.98 21.86
CA ALA A 676 2.47 -9.12 23.09
C ALA A 676 1.67 -7.86 23.47
N ASP A 677 1.91 -6.74 22.79
CA ASP A 677 1.12 -5.52 22.98
C ASP A 677 -0.28 -5.73 22.36
N PRO A 678 -1.39 -5.45 23.09
CA PRO A 678 -2.74 -5.55 22.52
C PRO A 678 -2.96 -4.69 21.27
N ASP A 679 -2.19 -3.61 21.11
CA ASP A 679 -2.26 -2.74 19.93
C ASP A 679 -1.31 -3.19 18.79
N ALA A 680 -0.53 -4.28 18.97
CA ALA A 680 0.19 -4.91 17.87
C ALA A 680 -0.78 -5.54 16.86
N ASP A 681 -0.29 -5.78 15.64
CA ASP A 681 -1.06 -6.55 14.67
C ASP A 681 -1.23 -7.98 15.17
N GLN A 682 -2.48 -8.40 15.37
CA GLN A 682 -2.82 -9.74 15.85
C GLN A 682 -2.96 -10.75 14.71
N GLY A 683 -2.76 -10.33 13.46
CA GLY A 683 -2.89 -11.21 12.28
C GLY A 683 -4.34 -11.60 11.97
N ASP A 684 -5.31 -10.87 12.51
CA ASP A 684 -6.75 -11.09 12.35
C ASP A 684 -7.38 -10.18 11.28
N LEU A 685 -6.54 -9.53 10.48
CA LEU A 685 -6.87 -8.59 9.41
C LEU A 685 -7.48 -7.25 9.87
N GLN A 686 -7.45 -6.95 11.18
CA GLN A 686 -7.92 -5.66 11.69
C GLN A 686 -6.83 -4.58 11.69
N GLY A 687 -5.56 -4.99 11.60
CA GLY A 687 -4.39 -4.13 11.68
C GLY A 687 -4.13 -3.59 13.08
N CYS A 688 -3.04 -2.86 13.23
CA CYS A 688 -2.60 -2.37 14.54
C CYS A 688 -3.58 -1.38 15.18
N TRP A 689 -3.42 -1.20 16.48
CA TRP A 689 -4.24 -0.31 17.30
C TRP A 689 -5.72 -0.69 17.37
N ASN A 690 -6.07 -1.96 17.12
CA ASN A 690 -7.46 -2.41 17.23
C ASN A 690 -8.00 -2.30 18.66
N ASP A 691 -7.20 -2.70 19.66
CA ASP A 691 -7.60 -2.62 21.07
C ASP A 691 -7.92 -1.17 21.49
N THR A 692 -7.03 -0.22 21.17
CA THR A 692 -7.28 1.21 21.38
C THR A 692 -8.55 1.67 20.66
N ARG A 693 -8.78 1.27 19.40
CA ARG A 693 -10.01 1.65 18.65
C ARG A 693 -11.28 1.09 19.32
N VAL A 694 -11.25 -0.13 19.86
CA VAL A 694 -12.37 -0.71 20.62
C VAL A 694 -12.64 0.06 21.91
N GLN A 695 -11.59 0.46 22.63
CA GLN A 695 -11.73 1.31 23.81
C GLN A 695 -12.30 2.69 23.46
N GLN A 696 -11.88 3.28 22.34
CA GLN A 696 -12.44 4.54 21.84
C GLN A 696 -13.92 4.39 21.43
N ALA A 697 -14.30 3.30 20.76
CA ALA A 697 -15.71 3.01 20.44
C ALA A 697 -16.57 2.83 21.70
N THR A 698 -16.05 2.13 22.71
CA THR A 698 -16.70 2.01 24.03
C THR A 698 -16.90 3.38 24.68
N ARG A 699 -15.86 4.22 24.64
CA ARG A 699 -15.90 5.58 25.20
C ARG A 699 -16.88 6.48 24.44
N LEU A 700 -16.97 6.33 23.12
CA LEU A 700 -17.91 7.03 22.25
C LEU A 700 -19.37 6.76 22.66
N ARG A 701 -19.75 5.51 22.99
CA ARG A 701 -21.10 5.20 23.51
C ARG A 701 -21.42 5.97 24.79
N SER A 702 -20.48 6.01 25.74
CA SER A 702 -20.65 6.80 26.98
C SER A 702 -20.75 8.31 26.70
N PHE A 703 -20.06 8.79 25.67
CA PHE A 703 -20.17 10.19 25.25
C PHE A 703 -21.54 10.49 24.62
N VAL A 704 -22.13 9.56 23.85
CA VAL A 704 -23.48 9.71 23.32
C VAL A 704 -24.51 9.95 24.43
N THR A 705 -24.45 9.22 25.55
CA THR A 705 -25.34 9.46 26.69
C THR A 705 -25.17 10.88 27.26
N THR A 706 -23.94 11.40 27.29
CA THR A 706 -23.67 12.78 27.71
C THR A 706 -24.29 13.78 26.74
N VAL A 707 -24.17 13.53 25.43
CA VAL A 707 -24.74 14.35 24.37
C VAL A 707 -26.27 14.37 24.45
N GLN A 708 -26.91 13.20 24.59
CA GLN A 708 -28.38 13.08 24.72
C GLN A 708 -28.90 13.83 25.96
N THR A 709 -28.19 13.72 27.08
CA THR A 709 -28.54 14.45 28.32
C THR A 709 -28.45 15.96 28.13
N ALA A 710 -27.40 16.44 27.45
CA ALA A 710 -27.19 17.87 27.21
C ALA A 710 -28.13 18.45 26.14
N SER A 711 -28.51 17.65 25.14
CA SER A 711 -29.38 18.07 24.04
C SER A 711 -30.88 18.00 24.40
N GLY A 712 -31.24 17.09 25.31
CA GLY A 712 -32.63 16.71 25.56
C GLY A 712 -33.27 15.96 24.39
N SER A 713 -32.46 15.33 23.52
CA SER A 713 -32.90 14.54 22.36
C SER A 713 -32.11 13.24 22.29
N ASP A 714 -32.81 12.14 21.98
CA ASP A 714 -32.19 10.83 21.79
C ASP A 714 -31.56 10.65 20.40
N ASP A 715 -31.80 11.60 19.49
CA ASP A 715 -31.40 11.55 18.09
C ASP A 715 -29.94 11.95 17.91
N VAL A 716 -29.06 10.96 17.72
CA VAL A 716 -27.63 11.19 17.56
C VAL A 716 -27.10 10.45 16.33
N LEU A 717 -26.38 11.20 15.49
CA LEU A 717 -25.66 10.70 14.32
C LEU A 717 -24.15 10.77 14.59
N LEU A 718 -23.50 9.61 14.58
CA LEU A 718 -22.06 9.47 14.63
C LEU A 718 -21.53 9.41 13.20
N ILE A 719 -20.64 10.33 12.86
CA ILE A 719 -19.94 10.36 11.59
C ILE A 719 -18.44 10.50 11.80
N GLY A 720 -17.67 10.09 10.81
CA GLY A 720 -16.25 10.35 10.77
C GLY A 720 -15.46 9.15 10.28
N ASP A 721 -14.14 9.26 10.41
CA ASP A 721 -13.20 8.21 10.08
C ASP A 721 -12.95 7.36 11.32
N PHE A 722 -13.59 6.19 11.36
CA PHE A 722 -13.46 5.24 12.47
C PHE A 722 -12.16 4.43 12.38
N ASN A 723 -11.40 4.57 11.29
CA ASN A 723 -10.22 3.76 11.00
C ASN A 723 -10.49 2.25 11.21
N ALA A 724 -11.72 1.80 10.94
CA ALA A 724 -12.16 0.43 11.12
C ALA A 724 -13.10 0.04 9.98
N TYR A 725 -12.89 -1.13 9.39
CA TYR A 725 -13.80 -1.66 8.36
C TYR A 725 -15.10 -2.17 8.98
N ALA A 726 -16.15 -2.31 8.17
CA ALA A 726 -17.53 -2.46 8.64
C ALA A 726 -17.83 -3.63 9.60
N GLN A 727 -17.01 -4.68 9.57
CA GLN A 727 -17.16 -5.84 10.47
C GLN A 727 -16.04 -5.93 11.51
N GLU A 728 -15.20 -4.90 11.65
CA GLU A 728 -14.17 -4.87 12.70
C GLU A 728 -14.74 -4.55 14.07
N ASP A 729 -14.01 -4.93 15.11
CA ASP A 729 -14.45 -4.83 16.50
C ASP A 729 -14.91 -3.44 16.95
N PRO A 730 -14.32 -2.32 16.49
CA PRO A 730 -14.83 -0.99 16.85
C PRO A 730 -16.24 -0.71 16.33
N ILE A 731 -16.59 -1.22 15.16
CA ILE A 731 -17.93 -1.06 14.57
C ILE A 731 -18.91 -2.06 15.18
N ASP A 732 -18.47 -3.31 15.42
CA ASP A 732 -19.23 -4.31 16.18
C ASP A 732 -19.56 -3.82 17.59
N GLU A 733 -18.62 -3.16 18.28
CA GLU A 733 -18.82 -2.57 19.61
C GLU A 733 -20.00 -1.60 19.65
N LEU A 734 -20.23 -0.85 18.57
CA LEU A 734 -21.38 0.05 18.48
C LEU A 734 -22.65 -0.72 18.11
N THR A 735 -22.61 -1.51 17.04
CA THR A 735 -23.80 -2.17 16.48
C THR A 735 -24.37 -3.25 17.39
N ARG A 736 -23.53 -4.02 18.10
CA ARG A 736 -23.98 -5.01 19.12
C ARG A 736 -24.66 -4.36 20.32
N HIS A 737 -24.50 -3.05 20.51
CA HIS A 737 -25.17 -2.25 21.53
C HIS A 737 -26.34 -1.41 20.98
N GLY A 738 -26.87 -1.79 19.82
CA GLY A 738 -28.11 -1.25 19.26
C GLY A 738 -27.94 -0.01 18.39
N TYR A 739 -26.72 0.48 18.17
CA TYR A 739 -26.49 1.50 17.14
C TYR A 739 -26.69 0.91 15.74
N VAL A 740 -27.08 1.74 14.77
CA VAL A 740 -27.41 1.27 13.42
C VAL A 740 -26.42 1.86 12.41
N ASP A 741 -25.68 0.99 11.73
CA ASP A 741 -24.86 1.34 10.56
C ASP A 741 -25.78 1.67 9.38
N GLN A 742 -25.84 2.95 9.00
CA GLN A 742 -26.71 3.41 7.93
C GLN A 742 -26.12 3.10 6.55
N ILE A 743 -24.79 3.06 6.40
CA ILE A 743 -24.19 2.73 5.12
C ILE A 743 -24.47 1.26 4.80
N GLY A 744 -24.18 0.35 5.73
CA GLY A 744 -24.48 -1.06 5.57
C GLY A 744 -25.98 -1.36 5.36
N ARG A 745 -26.87 -0.54 5.93
CA ARG A 745 -28.32 -0.65 5.74
C ARG A 745 -28.76 -0.40 4.29
N PHE A 746 -28.11 0.52 3.56
CA PHE A 746 -28.49 0.88 2.19
C PHE A 746 -27.57 0.29 1.12
N ASN A 747 -26.32 -0.02 1.46
CA ASN A 747 -25.32 -0.62 0.59
C ASN A 747 -24.37 -1.49 1.42
N ASN A 748 -24.58 -2.81 1.38
CA ASN A 748 -23.79 -3.74 2.19
C ASN A 748 -22.28 -3.66 1.86
N PHE A 749 -21.92 -3.49 0.59
CA PHE A 749 -20.51 -3.38 0.17
C PHE A 749 -19.88 -2.04 0.54
N GLY A 750 -20.66 -0.95 0.56
CA GLY A 750 -20.24 0.47 0.71
C GLY A 750 -18.79 0.71 1.14
N TYR A 751 -18.06 1.48 0.33
CA TYR A 751 -16.64 1.77 0.53
C TYR A 751 -16.36 3.27 0.50
N SER A 752 -15.34 3.69 1.24
CA SER A 752 -14.85 5.07 1.24
C SER A 752 -13.34 5.18 1.03
N TYR A 753 -12.64 4.04 0.99
CA TYR A 753 -11.20 3.95 0.97
C TYR A 753 -10.73 2.71 0.18
N VAL A 754 -9.58 2.83 -0.49
CA VAL A 754 -8.90 1.72 -1.19
C VAL A 754 -7.49 1.59 -0.62
N PHE A 755 -7.14 0.39 -0.18
CA PHE A 755 -5.84 0.07 0.41
C PHE A 755 -5.39 -1.34 0.02
N ASP A 756 -4.12 -1.47 -0.35
CA ASP A 756 -3.50 -2.72 -0.81
C ASP A 756 -4.37 -3.50 -1.82
N GLY A 757 -4.93 -2.78 -2.79
CA GLY A 757 -5.74 -3.36 -3.86
C GLY A 757 -7.19 -3.65 -3.49
N ALA A 758 -7.62 -3.44 -2.24
CA ALA A 758 -8.97 -3.76 -1.80
C ALA A 758 -9.74 -2.53 -1.31
N ALA A 759 -11.05 -2.48 -1.60
CA ALA A 759 -11.94 -1.42 -1.16
C ALA A 759 -12.73 -1.80 0.10
N GLY A 760 -12.94 -0.82 0.97
CA GLY A 760 -13.82 -0.92 2.14
C GLY A 760 -14.17 0.45 2.70
N ARG A 761 -15.06 0.52 3.69
CA ARG A 761 -15.41 1.79 4.36
C ARG A 761 -14.69 1.95 5.69
N LEU A 762 -13.93 3.05 5.80
CA LEU A 762 -13.40 3.54 7.09
C LEU A 762 -14.24 4.71 7.61
N ASP A 763 -14.95 5.39 6.73
CA ASP A 763 -15.88 6.46 7.05
C ASP A 763 -17.28 5.89 7.21
N HIS A 764 -17.89 6.14 8.36
CA HIS A 764 -19.20 5.58 8.68
C HIS A 764 -20.22 6.66 9.01
N ALA A 765 -21.49 6.29 8.85
CA ALA A 765 -22.65 6.99 9.42
C ALA A 765 -23.41 6.00 10.30
N ILE A 766 -23.30 6.16 11.62
CA ILE A 766 -23.89 5.27 12.62
C ILE A 766 -24.84 6.07 13.49
N THR A 767 -26.08 5.62 13.68
CA THR A 767 -27.08 6.38 14.45
C THR A 767 -27.52 5.66 15.71
N THR A 768 -28.09 6.41 16.64
CA THR A 768 -28.99 5.84 17.65
C THR A 768 -30.24 5.23 16.96
N PRO A 769 -30.93 4.28 17.61
CA PRO A 769 -32.16 3.70 17.07
C PRO A 769 -33.23 4.74 16.72
N SER A 770 -33.40 5.77 17.54
CA SER A 770 -34.42 6.80 17.34
C SER A 770 -34.18 7.56 16.02
N LEU A 771 -32.95 8.01 15.79
CA LEU A 771 -32.61 8.74 14.58
C LEU A 771 -32.60 7.84 13.33
N SER A 772 -32.30 6.55 13.47
CA SER A 772 -32.34 5.58 12.36
C SER A 772 -33.70 5.56 11.64
N THR A 773 -34.80 5.80 12.38
CA THR A 773 -36.15 5.86 11.80
C THR A 773 -36.39 7.10 10.93
N LYS A 774 -35.57 8.14 11.12
CA LYS A 774 -35.62 9.40 10.37
C LYS A 774 -34.59 9.45 9.24
N VAL A 775 -33.71 8.44 9.11
CA VAL A 775 -32.75 8.36 8.00
C VAL A 775 -33.47 7.89 6.74
N THR A 776 -33.35 8.69 5.68
CA THR A 776 -33.94 8.40 4.36
C THR A 776 -32.99 7.61 3.48
N ARG A 777 -31.71 7.97 3.48
CA ARG A 777 -30.63 7.25 2.79
C ARG A 777 -29.27 7.69 3.35
N ALA A 778 -28.28 6.81 3.24
CA ALA A 778 -26.87 7.14 3.42
C ALA A 778 -26.08 6.60 2.21
N ILE A 779 -25.11 7.37 1.72
CA ILE A 779 -24.24 7.03 0.58
C ILE A 779 -22.82 7.52 0.80
N GLU A 780 -21.90 7.00 0.02
CA GLU A 780 -20.58 7.55 -0.25
C GLU A 780 -20.57 8.22 -1.63
N TRP A 781 -19.96 9.40 -1.75
CA TRP A 781 -19.76 10.04 -3.06
C TRP A 781 -18.36 9.75 -3.57
N HIS A 782 -18.25 8.83 -4.55
CA HIS A 782 -16.97 8.33 -5.05
C HIS A 782 -16.20 9.34 -5.89
N ILE A 783 -15.47 10.23 -5.23
CA ILE A 783 -14.63 11.27 -5.85
C ILE A 783 -13.15 11.14 -5.48
N ASN A 784 -12.79 10.30 -4.51
CA ASN A 784 -11.46 10.27 -3.90
C ASN A 784 -10.85 8.86 -3.91
N ALA A 785 -11.54 7.86 -3.39
CA ALA A 785 -10.98 6.52 -3.16
C ALA A 785 -10.51 5.83 -4.46
N ASP A 786 -11.18 6.16 -5.57
CA ASP A 786 -10.90 5.56 -6.87
C ASP A 786 -9.84 6.31 -7.67
N GLU A 787 -9.46 7.50 -7.25
CA GLU A 787 -8.61 8.40 -8.05
C GLU A 787 -7.12 8.18 -7.76
N PRO A 788 -6.25 8.26 -8.78
CA PRO A 788 -4.82 8.09 -8.61
C PRO A 788 -4.22 9.29 -7.88
N SER A 789 -3.16 9.07 -7.10
CA SER A 789 -2.45 10.14 -6.38
C SER A 789 -1.86 11.19 -7.33
N VAL A 790 -1.52 10.84 -8.56
CA VAL A 790 -0.90 11.76 -9.52
C VAL A 790 -1.77 12.99 -9.86
N ILE A 791 -3.09 12.93 -9.68
CA ILE A 791 -3.99 14.08 -9.91
C ILE A 791 -4.28 14.93 -8.65
N ASP A 792 -3.62 14.59 -7.53
CA ASP A 792 -3.77 15.30 -6.25
C ASP A 792 -3.18 16.73 -6.28
N TYR A 793 -3.25 17.40 -5.12
CA TYR A 793 -2.80 18.78 -4.99
C TYR A 793 -1.27 18.94 -4.92
N ASN A 794 -0.52 17.86 -4.72
CA ASN A 794 0.93 17.93 -4.53
C ASN A 794 1.65 18.25 -5.83
N THR A 795 2.72 19.03 -5.70
CA THR A 795 3.59 19.46 -6.80
C THR A 795 4.83 18.60 -6.92
N GLU A 796 5.20 17.88 -5.85
CA GLU A 796 6.35 16.99 -5.88
C GLU A 796 6.19 15.93 -6.97
N PHE A 797 7.31 15.61 -7.62
CA PHE A 797 7.38 14.54 -8.62
C PHE A 797 6.52 14.75 -9.87
N LYS A 798 6.20 16.01 -10.18
CA LYS A 798 5.48 16.44 -11.38
C LYS A 798 6.14 17.67 -11.98
N GLN A 799 5.93 17.94 -13.26
CA GLN A 799 6.40 19.19 -13.89
C GLN A 799 5.66 20.42 -13.35
N PRO A 800 6.30 21.60 -13.26
CA PRO A 800 7.71 21.88 -13.53
C PRO A 800 8.65 21.63 -12.33
N ALA A 801 8.12 21.19 -11.18
CA ALA A 801 8.93 20.98 -9.96
C ALA A 801 9.97 19.85 -10.13
N CYS A 802 9.66 18.85 -10.96
CA CYS A 802 10.57 17.79 -11.39
C CYS A 802 10.68 17.77 -12.93
N PRO A 803 11.77 18.30 -13.52
CA PRO A 803 11.97 18.37 -14.98
C PRO A 803 12.06 17.03 -15.72
N ALA A 804 12.25 15.91 -15.01
CA ALA A 804 12.31 14.57 -15.59
C ALA A 804 11.03 13.74 -15.34
N CYS A 805 10.04 14.31 -14.65
CA CYS A 805 8.81 13.62 -14.31
C CYS A 805 7.70 13.92 -15.32
N GLY A 806 6.61 13.14 -15.26
CA GLY A 806 5.38 13.39 -16.03
C GLY A 806 4.73 14.75 -15.74
N PRO A 807 3.78 15.19 -16.58
CA PRO A 807 3.14 16.49 -16.44
C PRO A 807 2.25 16.56 -15.19
N ASP A 808 1.95 17.77 -14.74
CA ASP A 808 1.02 18.00 -13.63
C ASP A 808 -0.43 17.89 -14.10
N TYR A 809 -1.10 16.83 -13.67
CA TYR A 809 -2.50 16.52 -14.01
C TYR A 809 -3.52 17.16 -13.06
N TYR A 810 -3.09 18.11 -12.24
CA TYR A 810 -3.98 18.80 -11.33
C TYR A 810 -5.11 19.54 -12.04
N SER A 811 -6.31 19.37 -11.49
CA SER A 811 -7.48 20.18 -11.81
C SER A 811 -8.16 20.65 -10.51
N PRO A 812 -8.70 21.88 -10.46
CA PRO A 812 -9.42 22.40 -9.29
C PRO A 812 -10.85 21.84 -9.23
N THR A 813 -10.99 20.52 -9.25
CA THR A 813 -12.25 19.78 -9.17
C THR A 813 -12.34 19.02 -7.85
N ALA A 814 -13.52 18.47 -7.52
CA ALA A 814 -13.70 17.67 -6.29
C ALA A 814 -12.87 16.37 -6.29
N TYR A 815 -12.50 15.85 -7.46
CA TYR A 815 -11.83 14.56 -7.58
C TYR A 815 -10.44 14.57 -6.95
N ARG A 816 -10.11 13.56 -6.15
CA ARG A 816 -8.85 13.46 -5.38
C ARG A 816 -8.59 14.70 -4.51
N SER A 817 -9.64 15.26 -3.93
CA SER A 817 -9.54 16.25 -2.85
C SER A 817 -9.00 15.64 -1.55
N SER A 818 -9.20 14.32 -1.40
CA SER A 818 -8.81 13.48 -0.28
C SER A 818 -8.46 12.08 -0.78
N ASP A 819 -8.03 11.21 0.11
CA ASP A 819 -7.96 9.75 -0.07
C ASP A 819 -9.22 9.03 0.42
N HIS A 820 -10.14 9.73 1.08
CA HIS A 820 -11.42 9.20 1.56
C HIS A 820 -12.61 9.82 0.81
N ASP A 821 -13.58 9.02 0.41
CA ASP A 821 -14.85 9.52 -0.13
C ASP A 821 -15.71 10.14 0.98
N PRO A 822 -16.37 11.30 0.74
CA PRO A 822 -17.31 11.85 1.70
C PRO A 822 -18.56 10.99 1.83
N VAL A 823 -19.03 10.83 3.06
CA VAL A 823 -20.30 10.15 3.40
C VAL A 823 -21.41 11.19 3.51
N ILE A 824 -22.59 10.91 2.96
CA ILE A 824 -23.74 11.82 2.95
C ILE A 824 -24.97 11.08 3.46
N VAL A 825 -25.70 11.70 4.39
CA VAL A 825 -26.89 11.15 5.05
C VAL A 825 -28.05 12.12 4.89
N GLY A 826 -29.19 11.62 4.43
CA GLY A 826 -30.46 12.35 4.38
C GLY A 826 -31.28 12.06 5.63
N LEU A 827 -31.70 13.11 6.34
CA LEU A 827 -32.56 13.05 7.51
C LEU A 827 -33.92 13.69 7.20
N ASN A 828 -34.99 13.06 7.65
CA ASN A 828 -36.35 13.56 7.57
C ASN A 828 -36.85 13.94 8.97
N LEU A 829 -36.47 15.14 9.41
CA LEU A 829 -36.82 15.70 10.70
C LEU A 829 -38.15 16.43 10.62
N LEU A 830 -39.23 15.66 10.62
CA LEU A 830 -40.60 16.18 10.60
C LEU A 830 -41.17 16.24 12.01
N LYS A 831 -41.89 17.31 12.33
CA LYS A 831 -42.61 17.43 13.59
C LYS A 831 -44.07 17.07 13.41
N ALA A 832 -44.56 16.18 14.26
CA ALA A 832 -45.97 15.80 14.26
C ALA A 832 -46.82 16.85 15.00
N VAL A 833 -47.87 17.33 14.36
CA VAL A 833 -48.91 18.20 14.94
C VAL A 833 -50.25 17.48 14.79
N ASN A 834 -50.72 16.90 15.90
CA ASN A 834 -51.94 16.11 15.90
C ASN A 834 -53.06 16.83 16.67
N GLY A 835 -54.24 16.91 16.06
CA GLY A 835 -55.47 17.30 16.73
C GLY A 835 -56.09 16.15 17.51
N THR A 836 -57.28 16.41 18.03
CA THR A 836 -58.14 15.48 18.74
C THR A 836 -59.29 15.06 17.83
N PRO A 837 -60.20 14.15 18.24
CA PRO A 837 -61.46 13.92 17.52
C PRO A 837 -62.45 15.11 17.53
N GLY A 838 -62.01 16.29 17.97
CA GLY A 838 -62.81 17.47 18.26
C GLY A 838 -62.87 18.46 17.09
N ARG A 839 -63.12 19.74 17.39
CA ARG A 839 -62.82 20.81 16.43
C ARG A 839 -61.63 21.55 16.95
N ASP A 840 -60.51 21.38 16.29
CA ASP A 840 -59.23 21.92 16.69
C ASP A 840 -58.81 23.11 15.82
N THR A 841 -58.05 24.01 16.41
CA THR A 841 -57.30 25.03 15.67
C THR A 841 -55.83 24.65 15.77
N LEU A 842 -55.29 24.10 14.70
CA LEU A 842 -53.91 23.64 14.62
C LEU A 842 -53.05 24.70 13.95
N THR A 843 -51.89 24.96 14.53
CA THR A 843 -50.85 25.81 13.94
C THR A 843 -49.54 25.05 13.95
N GLY A 844 -48.98 24.84 12.78
CA GLY A 844 -47.66 24.28 12.57
C GLY A 844 -46.55 25.26 12.96
N THR A 845 -45.38 25.03 12.42
CA THR A 845 -44.14 25.74 12.73
C THR A 845 -43.56 26.39 11.48
N ALA A 846 -42.35 26.93 11.58
CA ALA A 846 -41.67 27.51 10.42
C ALA A 846 -40.82 26.50 9.63
N GLY A 847 -40.89 25.20 9.96
CA GLY A 847 -40.21 24.13 9.23
C GLY A 847 -41.14 22.96 8.96
N ASP A 848 -40.66 21.99 8.15
CA ASP A 848 -41.46 20.87 7.65
C ASP A 848 -42.18 20.10 8.78
N ASP A 849 -43.52 20.11 8.74
CA ASP A 849 -44.41 19.46 9.70
C ASP A 849 -45.25 18.33 9.05
N VAL A 850 -45.71 17.40 9.88
CA VAL A 850 -46.75 16.43 9.54
C VAL A 850 -47.98 16.75 10.39
N VAL A 851 -49.04 17.21 9.76
CA VAL A 851 -50.23 17.72 10.44
C VAL A 851 -51.40 16.79 10.20
N SER A 852 -52.03 16.32 11.28
CA SER A 852 -53.25 15.51 11.23
C SER A 852 -54.31 16.17 12.10
N GLY A 853 -55.41 16.61 11.50
CA GLY A 853 -56.58 17.14 12.21
C GLY A 853 -57.21 16.08 13.11
N GLY A 854 -57.54 14.94 12.51
CA GLY A 854 -58.27 13.86 13.17
C GLY A 854 -59.75 13.89 12.76
N GLU A 855 -60.60 13.27 13.58
CA GLU A 855 -62.05 13.39 13.37
C GLU A 855 -62.52 14.80 13.74
N GLY A 856 -63.60 15.27 13.10
CA GLY A 856 -64.14 16.61 13.34
C GLY A 856 -63.65 17.65 12.33
N SER A 857 -64.09 18.90 12.47
CA SER A 857 -63.85 19.95 11.47
C SER A 857 -62.84 20.95 12.00
N ASP A 858 -61.63 20.86 11.48
CA ASP A 858 -60.49 21.58 12.03
C ASP A 858 -60.13 22.83 11.22
N THR A 859 -59.46 23.77 11.86
CA THR A 859 -58.81 24.90 11.18
C THR A 859 -57.31 24.71 11.29
N ILE A 860 -56.66 24.48 10.15
CA ILE A 860 -55.25 24.13 10.05
C ILE A 860 -54.48 25.28 9.40
N THR A 861 -53.42 25.72 10.05
CA THR A 861 -52.40 26.63 9.50
C THR A 861 -51.08 25.89 9.56
N THR A 862 -50.50 25.46 8.44
CA THR A 862 -49.24 24.68 8.48
C THR A 862 -48.02 25.58 8.67
N ALA A 863 -48.18 26.88 8.38
CA ALA A 863 -47.17 27.93 8.39
C ALA A 863 -46.11 27.72 7.30
N ALA A 864 -44.82 27.92 7.58
CA ALA A 864 -43.78 27.86 6.55
C ALA A 864 -43.10 26.49 6.60
N GLY A 865 -42.75 25.94 5.45
CA GLY A 865 -42.15 24.62 5.39
C GLY A 865 -42.62 23.88 4.16
N ARG A 866 -42.20 22.63 4.03
CA ARG A 866 -42.85 21.64 3.17
C ARG A 866 -43.66 20.73 4.06
N ASP A 867 -44.94 21.05 4.21
CA ASP A 867 -45.79 20.40 5.19
C ASP A 867 -46.60 19.27 4.57
N VAL A 868 -46.90 18.25 5.36
CA VAL A 868 -47.73 17.12 4.94
C VAL A 868 -49.00 17.09 5.78
N LEU A 869 -50.14 17.34 5.15
CA LEU A 869 -51.45 17.13 5.77
C LEU A 869 -51.88 15.69 5.58
N VAL A 870 -52.13 14.97 6.66
CA VAL A 870 -52.45 13.54 6.63
C VAL A 870 -53.92 13.32 6.90
N TYR A 871 -54.59 12.62 5.98
CA TYR A 871 -55.96 12.16 6.15
C TYR A 871 -55.98 10.64 6.14
N THR A 872 -56.59 10.05 7.17
CA THR A 872 -56.59 8.59 7.35
C THR A 872 -57.98 7.97 7.35
N SER A 873 -59.05 8.78 7.47
CA SER A 873 -60.40 8.28 7.68
C SER A 873 -61.45 9.12 6.96
N LEU A 874 -62.53 8.48 6.49
CA LEU A 874 -63.75 9.17 6.02
C LEU A 874 -64.56 9.81 7.15
N ARG A 875 -64.14 9.63 8.40
CA ARG A 875 -64.74 10.26 9.58
C ARG A 875 -64.14 11.62 9.89
N ASP A 876 -63.03 11.96 9.25
CA ASP A 876 -62.47 13.30 9.28
C ASP A 876 -63.55 14.25 8.76
N GLY A 877 -63.78 15.34 9.50
CA GLY A 877 -64.78 16.33 9.12
C GLY A 877 -64.23 17.26 8.04
N LEU A 878 -64.98 18.31 7.70
CA LEU A 878 -64.51 19.28 6.73
C LEU A 878 -63.48 20.22 7.36
N ASP A 879 -62.21 19.97 7.07
CA ASP A 879 -61.10 20.81 7.51
C ASP A 879 -60.98 22.08 6.67
N THR A 880 -60.45 23.13 7.29
CA THR A 880 -60.10 24.39 6.64
C THR A 880 -58.61 24.63 6.76
N VAL A 881 -57.88 24.44 5.67
CA VAL A 881 -56.45 24.73 5.57
C VAL A 881 -56.27 26.17 5.10
N THR A 882 -55.57 26.98 5.87
CA THR A 882 -55.57 28.44 5.68
C THR A 882 -54.46 28.97 4.78
N ASP A 883 -53.38 28.21 4.60
CA ASP A 883 -52.12 28.66 3.98
C ASP A 883 -51.41 27.62 3.11
N PHE A 884 -52.13 26.58 2.66
CA PHE A 884 -51.57 25.54 1.78
C PHE A 884 -50.85 26.15 0.57
N THR A 885 -49.59 25.78 0.37
CA THR A 885 -48.73 26.26 -0.69
C THR A 885 -48.47 25.16 -1.73
N PRO A 886 -49.17 25.19 -2.89
CA PRO A 886 -49.00 24.16 -3.92
C PRO A 886 -47.54 24.04 -4.40
N GLY A 887 -47.04 22.80 -4.45
CA GLY A 887 -45.66 22.47 -4.81
C GLY A 887 -44.65 22.54 -3.68
N SER A 888 -45.03 23.09 -2.52
CA SER A 888 -44.29 22.95 -1.26
C SER A 888 -44.95 21.90 -0.39
N ASP A 889 -46.25 22.09 -0.11
CA ASP A 889 -47.02 21.26 0.79
C ASP A 889 -47.67 20.09 0.06
N ARG A 890 -48.00 19.05 0.80
CA ARG A 890 -48.64 17.84 0.30
C ARG A 890 -49.81 17.42 1.16
N ILE A 891 -50.75 16.74 0.52
CA ILE A 891 -51.84 16.04 1.19
C ILE A 891 -51.61 14.55 1.01
N ASP A 892 -51.38 13.84 2.12
CA ASP A 892 -51.25 12.40 2.13
C ASP A 892 -52.62 11.75 2.34
N LEU A 893 -53.06 11.04 1.30
CA LEU A 893 -54.31 10.29 1.24
C LEU A 893 -54.06 8.79 1.17
N SER A 894 -52.80 8.33 1.20
CA SER A 894 -52.42 6.95 0.92
C SER A 894 -53.12 5.95 1.84
N SER A 895 -53.14 6.24 3.14
CA SER A 895 -53.79 5.40 4.15
C SER A 895 -55.31 5.38 3.98
N LEU A 896 -55.92 6.53 3.71
CA LEU A 896 -57.35 6.63 3.47
C LEU A 896 -57.75 5.85 2.21
N LEU A 897 -57.05 6.03 1.10
CA LEU A 897 -57.36 5.36 -0.17
C LEU A 897 -57.14 3.85 -0.09
N ALA A 898 -56.10 3.41 0.62
CA ALA A 898 -55.88 2.00 0.90
C ALA A 898 -57.05 1.39 1.70
N SER A 899 -57.59 2.13 2.67
CA SER A 899 -58.77 1.68 3.44
C SER A 899 -60.03 1.50 2.59
N LEU A 900 -60.11 2.20 1.45
CA LEU A 900 -61.18 2.11 0.46
C LEU A 900 -60.92 1.05 -0.62
N GLY A 901 -59.81 0.32 -0.55
CA GLY A 901 -59.44 -0.67 -1.56
C GLY A 901 -59.06 -0.07 -2.91
N THR A 902 -58.64 1.20 -2.94
CA THR A 902 -58.29 1.93 -4.16
C THR A 902 -56.79 1.92 -4.40
N SER A 903 -56.35 1.63 -5.63
CA SER A 903 -54.94 1.77 -6.01
C SER A 903 -54.58 3.24 -6.29
N PRO A 904 -53.35 3.70 -6.00
CA PRO A 904 -52.92 5.09 -6.23
C PRO A 904 -53.19 5.60 -7.65
N THR A 905 -53.02 4.74 -8.66
CA THR A 905 -53.24 5.09 -10.08
C THR A 905 -54.70 5.29 -10.47
N GLN A 906 -55.65 4.83 -9.65
CA GLN A 906 -57.09 5.00 -9.85
C GLN A 906 -57.67 6.12 -8.99
N ALA A 907 -56.89 6.72 -8.08
CA ALA A 907 -57.39 7.72 -7.14
C ALA A 907 -58.08 8.90 -7.86
N ILE A 908 -57.42 9.48 -8.86
CA ILE A 908 -57.99 10.57 -9.68
C ILE A 908 -58.82 10.02 -10.86
N PRO A 909 -58.32 9.11 -11.72
CA PRO A 909 -59.08 8.66 -12.90
C PRO A 909 -60.35 7.88 -12.57
N GLY A 910 -60.34 7.12 -11.47
CA GLY A 910 -61.51 6.40 -10.96
C GLY A 910 -62.52 7.30 -10.24
N GLY A 911 -62.17 8.57 -9.98
CA GLY A 911 -63.04 9.55 -9.32
C GLY A 911 -63.09 9.46 -7.79
N PHE A 912 -62.16 8.75 -7.16
CA PHE A 912 -62.06 8.64 -5.70
C PHE A 912 -61.59 9.94 -5.06
N VAL A 913 -60.76 10.73 -5.75
CA VAL A 913 -60.29 12.05 -5.30
C VAL A 913 -60.66 13.07 -6.36
N ARG A 914 -61.21 14.22 -5.93
CA ARG A 914 -61.53 15.34 -6.83
C ARG A 914 -61.26 16.69 -6.18
N PHE A 915 -60.85 17.64 -7.01
CA PHE A 915 -60.67 19.04 -6.63
C PHE A 915 -61.83 19.87 -7.17
N VAL A 916 -62.51 20.60 -6.30
CA VAL A 916 -63.70 21.39 -6.66
C VAL A 916 -63.53 22.82 -6.16
N ASP A 917 -63.47 23.79 -7.07
CA ASP A 917 -63.41 25.20 -6.70
C ASP A 917 -64.71 25.67 -6.02
N THR A 918 -64.56 26.44 -4.95
CA THR A 918 -65.65 27.05 -4.16
C THR A 918 -65.34 28.51 -3.86
N SER A 919 -66.31 29.25 -3.31
CA SER A 919 -66.07 30.63 -2.88
C SER A 919 -65.05 30.77 -1.73
N ALA A 920 -64.74 29.67 -1.03
CA ALA A 920 -63.80 29.64 0.09
C ALA A 920 -62.39 29.16 -0.31
N GLY A 921 -62.17 28.76 -1.56
CA GLY A 921 -60.96 28.08 -2.05
C GLY A 921 -61.30 26.76 -2.74
N VAL A 922 -60.36 25.82 -2.82
CA VAL A 922 -60.59 24.51 -3.44
C VAL A 922 -60.91 23.45 -2.40
N GLN A 923 -61.95 22.66 -2.66
CA GLN A 923 -62.27 21.47 -1.87
C GLN A 923 -61.54 20.25 -2.42
N VAL A 924 -60.86 19.53 -1.53
CA VAL A 924 -60.42 18.16 -1.75
C VAL A 924 -61.54 17.25 -1.29
N GLN A 925 -62.16 16.52 -2.21
CA GLN A 925 -63.28 15.63 -1.90
C GLN A 925 -62.92 14.18 -2.17
N ILE A 926 -63.43 13.29 -1.33
CA ILE A 926 -63.28 11.84 -1.46
C ILE A 926 -64.60 11.17 -1.78
N ASP A 927 -64.59 10.32 -2.81
CA ASP A 927 -65.64 9.36 -3.11
C ASP A 927 -65.25 7.99 -2.58
N ALA A 928 -66.14 7.34 -1.82
CA ALA A 928 -65.83 6.07 -1.17
C ALA A 928 -65.85 4.87 -2.14
N ASP A 929 -66.60 4.97 -3.24
CA ASP A 929 -66.73 3.92 -4.25
C ASP A 929 -66.43 4.40 -5.69
N GLY A 930 -65.87 5.61 -5.79
CA GLY A 930 -65.45 6.22 -7.05
C GLY A 930 -66.63 6.60 -7.95
N SER A 931 -66.32 7.20 -9.10
CA SER A 931 -67.31 7.76 -10.04
C SER A 931 -68.34 6.76 -10.58
N ALA A 932 -68.11 5.45 -10.41
CA ALA A 932 -69.01 4.38 -10.86
C ALA A 932 -69.99 3.92 -9.77
N GLY A 933 -69.75 4.26 -8.50
CA GLY A 933 -70.56 3.83 -7.38
C GLY A 933 -71.65 4.84 -6.97
N PRO A 934 -72.60 4.43 -6.10
CA PRO A 934 -73.69 5.28 -5.65
C PRO A 934 -73.29 6.28 -4.55
N ALA A 935 -72.08 6.22 -3.98
CA ALA A 935 -71.69 7.14 -2.91
C ALA A 935 -71.59 8.58 -3.44
N THR A 936 -72.00 9.53 -2.61
CA THR A 936 -71.82 10.95 -2.91
C THR A 936 -70.49 11.41 -2.34
N PRO A 937 -69.64 12.10 -3.10
CA PRO A 937 -68.33 12.43 -2.55
C PRO A 937 -68.41 13.51 -1.48
N LYS A 938 -67.59 13.33 -0.46
CA LYS A 938 -67.56 14.14 0.74
C LYS A 938 -66.35 15.06 0.72
N PRO A 939 -66.49 16.34 1.07
CA PRO A 939 -65.34 17.21 1.21
C PRO A 939 -64.56 16.85 2.47
N LEU A 940 -63.26 16.60 2.32
CA LEU A 940 -62.32 16.40 3.43
C LEU A 940 -61.71 17.72 3.88
N ALA A 941 -61.26 18.54 2.93
CA ALA A 941 -60.55 19.77 3.23
C ALA A 941 -60.94 20.88 2.26
N VAL A 942 -60.97 22.12 2.76
CA VAL A 942 -60.96 23.35 1.96
C VAL A 942 -59.58 23.98 2.07
N LEU A 943 -58.88 24.13 0.94
CA LEU A 943 -57.62 24.85 0.87
C LEU A 943 -57.91 26.30 0.48
N ARG A 944 -57.78 27.23 1.44
CA ARG A 944 -58.08 28.65 1.22
C ARG A 944 -57.02 29.29 0.31
N GLY A 945 -57.47 30.21 -0.55
CA GLY A 945 -56.57 30.95 -1.44
C GLY A 945 -55.96 30.14 -2.59
N VAL A 946 -56.27 28.85 -2.68
CA VAL A 946 -55.83 27.94 -3.75
C VAL A 946 -57.03 27.59 -4.63
N THR A 947 -56.77 27.43 -5.93
CA THR A 947 -57.73 26.94 -6.93
C THR A 947 -57.36 25.54 -7.41
N ALA A 948 -58.33 24.78 -7.90
CA ALA A 948 -58.12 23.44 -8.45
C ALA A 948 -57.07 23.43 -9.58
N SER A 949 -57.00 24.51 -10.37
CA SER A 949 -56.02 24.64 -11.46
C SER A 949 -54.56 24.77 -10.99
N GLN A 950 -54.33 25.16 -9.73
CA GLN A 950 -52.99 25.28 -9.16
C GLN A 950 -52.49 23.96 -8.57
N LEU A 951 -53.37 22.97 -8.38
CA LEU A 951 -53.03 21.66 -7.84
C LEU A 951 -52.67 20.68 -8.94
N LEU A 952 -51.59 19.94 -8.72
CA LEU A 952 -51.14 18.84 -9.55
C LEU A 952 -51.05 17.59 -8.69
N ALA A 953 -51.89 16.58 -8.96
CA ALA A 953 -51.98 15.36 -8.15
C ALA A 953 -50.61 14.68 -7.95
N ALA A 954 -49.77 14.60 -8.98
CA ALA A 954 -48.44 13.99 -8.90
C ALA A 954 -47.42 14.79 -8.05
N ARG A 955 -47.73 16.05 -7.72
CA ARG A 955 -46.85 16.96 -6.95
C ARG A 955 -47.37 17.17 -5.53
N ASP A 956 -48.67 17.40 -5.40
CA ASP A 956 -49.33 17.89 -4.18
C ASP A 956 -50.05 16.79 -3.41
N LEU A 957 -50.23 15.59 -3.98
CA LEU A 957 -50.80 14.45 -3.28
C LEU A 957 -49.75 13.35 -3.06
N ALA A 958 -49.80 12.70 -1.91
CA ALA A 958 -49.29 11.34 -1.75
C ALA A 958 -50.49 10.38 -1.80
N LEU A 959 -50.48 9.46 -2.78
CA LEU A 959 -51.60 8.60 -3.16
C LEU A 959 -51.33 7.13 -2.89
#